data_AF-A0A1N7EHH2-F1
#
_entry.id   AF-A0A1N7EHH2-F1
#
_cell.length_a   1.000
_cell.length_b   1.000
_cell.length_c   1.000
_cell.angle_alpha   90.00
_cell.angle_beta   90.00
_cell.angle_gamma   90.00
#
_symmetry.space_group_name_H-M   'P 1'
#
loop_
_entity.id
_entity.type
_entity.pdbx_description
1 polymer ?
#
loop_
_entity_poly.entity_id
_entity_poly.type
_entity_poly.pdbx_seq_one_letter_code
_entity_poly.pdbx_strand_id
1 'polypeptide(L)'
;MNYGLDIGPDAIRVAIDTPDGVILESAPARATPADAETGSARGIDAEPGEPLLSNGVLTADSDVEPALEARLQDVLDLDDASDGQLCYTTPGTLVDAAEPTDARRDAVGAVLADRGLDVTPIHSGFAVVYDQFADDNYTGLGVRLGPQTTSVALAYYGVPAVAFSLAKGSDWVVDRAADDTDHEQAAVASALEAFALDPDAATDEVEAALTTAFDALIGDLADALEREAGSADIQRGLAVPLAVAGPDAVEGLEYLLAGRVDSTLPISVRDPRRADEPAAGAARGALAAAKDGVEAHEAVTWSPADADDGDGTDGTVTVTKPTGETTLTFDDALDGGADADRARADDAIEQLFDRLADRDDEIQSIRADLESAVDDLDELDARTASADVVAALEGDLERIAEELRDLEAESARHASKQTVSTLEGNLETLSTAFDGVEDDVGDLESALEDEFDTLEAMIETLETTTADERAALDDRISDLVDDLDGVSDCTDTLDDLLEALRTEVESLETTTASAADLDAVTETVSRLDDDLDTVGEDVARLGSRSDGLAGRLEEQATRIGSVADRLTARAEQADEKRAQLEDGLETVETSFKDELGTVERDLETITERLGDLDGRIAELGGELETTATALEATGERLGSTEDRVGALDEALTDVRERLHDRTDDLDARLKTARETITTLEETAADDARVAAVEDDLTTVETVVADLEDDVSAVSETVETLEERTAPVEAVEDLETDLDGVDDDIDSLTDSVRALEERVDETMIDLEARLEDATETIDDEVTALECRLERTVEESVDDLAATLDRADDSTEAQLSAIETRVSDLESAIETDRADDFEAIRTDLETVQDQIETDAAPALGTQLAAGGGGAGVVAGSVAALTGEATVGIAAVVVGVVLIAAVIVREHS
;
A
#
# COMPACT_ATOMS: atom_id res chain seq x y z
N MET A 1 -13.02 -12.41 29.34
CA MET A 1 -12.78 -12.42 27.87
C MET A 1 -13.60 -11.31 27.25
N ASN A 2 -13.21 -10.76 26.10
CA ASN A 2 -13.97 -9.70 25.44
C ASN A 2 -14.63 -10.26 24.18
N TYR A 3 -15.83 -9.76 23.87
CA TYR A 3 -16.66 -10.26 22.78
C TYR A 3 -17.19 -9.10 21.93
N GLY A 4 -17.12 -9.25 20.61
CA GLY A 4 -17.75 -8.35 19.65
C GLY A 4 -18.86 -9.07 18.91
N LEU A 5 -20.09 -8.57 19.01
CA LEU A 5 -21.27 -9.21 18.41
C LEU A 5 -21.87 -8.30 17.33
N ASP A 6 -21.90 -8.74 16.08
CA ASP A 6 -22.64 -8.07 15.01
C ASP A 6 -23.96 -8.80 14.74
N ILE A 7 -25.08 -8.11 14.99
CA ILE A 7 -26.41 -8.67 14.78
C ILE A 7 -27.00 -8.04 13.51
N GLY A 8 -26.72 -8.66 12.36
CA GLY A 8 -27.25 -8.26 11.05
C GLY A 8 -28.53 -9.01 10.66
N PRO A 9 -29.35 -8.48 9.73
CA PRO A 9 -30.53 -9.18 9.19
C PRO A 9 -30.17 -10.39 8.31
N ASP A 10 -28.94 -10.45 7.81
CA ASP A 10 -28.35 -11.57 7.08
C ASP A 10 -27.82 -12.66 8.02
N ALA A 11 -26.95 -12.26 8.96
CA ALA A 11 -26.25 -13.17 9.86
C ALA A 11 -25.90 -12.49 11.20
N ILE A 12 -25.79 -13.32 12.23
CA ILE A 12 -25.25 -12.97 13.53
C ILE A 12 -23.81 -13.44 13.56
N ARG A 13 -22.87 -12.52 13.76
CA ARG A 13 -21.43 -12.78 13.75
C ARG A 13 -20.83 -12.44 15.11
N VAL A 14 -19.94 -13.27 15.61
CA VAL A 14 -19.20 -13.04 16.87
C VAL A 14 -17.71 -13.05 16.59
N ALA A 15 -17.02 -12.05 17.12
CA ALA A 15 -15.57 -11.99 17.22
C ALA A 15 -15.15 -12.23 18.69
N ILE A 16 -14.31 -13.24 18.92
CA ILE A 16 -13.85 -13.66 20.25
C ILE A 16 -12.34 -13.46 20.35
N ASP A 17 -11.90 -12.78 21.42
CA ASP A 17 -10.48 -12.62 21.71
C ASP A 17 -9.92 -13.86 22.42
N THR A 18 -9.04 -14.60 21.73
CA THR A 18 -8.37 -15.79 22.27
C THR A 18 -6.84 -15.60 22.31
N PRO A 19 -6.10 -16.40 23.09
CA PRO A 19 -4.64 -16.30 23.16
C PRO A 19 -3.92 -16.48 21.81
N ASP A 20 -4.56 -17.19 20.87
CA ASP A 20 -4.03 -17.53 19.55
C ASP A 20 -4.50 -16.55 18.45
N GLY A 21 -5.30 -15.53 18.81
CA GLY A 21 -5.83 -14.53 17.88
C GLY A 21 -7.35 -14.30 18.03
N VAL A 22 -7.94 -13.60 17.07
CA VAL A 22 -9.39 -13.35 17.03
C VAL A 22 -10.07 -14.50 16.27
N ILE A 23 -11.03 -15.17 16.92
CA ILE A 23 -11.87 -16.19 16.29
C ILE A 23 -13.17 -15.52 15.81
N LEU A 24 -13.59 -15.82 14.59
CA LEU A 24 -14.85 -15.36 14.00
C LEU A 24 -15.81 -16.53 13.80
N GLU A 25 -16.99 -16.44 14.40
CA GLU A 25 -18.10 -17.38 14.20
C GLU A 25 -19.31 -16.65 13.62
N SER A 26 -20.14 -17.35 12.84
CA SER A 26 -21.30 -16.77 12.15
C SER A 26 -22.45 -17.76 12.06
N ALA A 27 -23.68 -17.30 12.33
CA ALA A 27 -24.92 -18.05 12.09
C ALA A 27 -25.95 -17.21 11.32
N PRO A 28 -26.80 -17.83 10.50
CA PRO A 28 -27.83 -17.11 9.76
C PRO A 28 -28.88 -16.48 10.68
N ALA A 29 -29.29 -15.24 10.41
CA ALA A 29 -30.26 -14.49 11.21
C ALA A 29 -31.73 -14.82 10.85
N ARG A 30 -32.06 -16.11 10.73
CA ARG A 30 -33.39 -16.62 10.37
C ARG A 30 -33.93 -17.59 11.42
N ALA A 31 -35.24 -17.50 11.68
CA ALA A 31 -35.92 -18.42 12.59
C ALA A 31 -35.91 -19.85 12.01
N THR A 32 -35.57 -20.86 12.82
CA THR A 32 -35.89 -22.26 12.45
C THR A 32 -37.37 -22.52 12.72
N PRO A 33 -38.10 -23.17 11.80
CA PRO A 33 -39.50 -23.54 12.07
C PRO A 33 -39.58 -24.46 13.30
N ALA A 34 -40.46 -24.13 14.24
CA ALA A 34 -40.58 -24.73 15.57
C ALA A 34 -40.98 -26.23 15.62
N ASP A 35 -41.07 -26.93 14.49
CA ASP A 35 -41.46 -28.34 14.40
C ASP A 35 -40.27 -29.33 14.27
N ALA A 36 -39.02 -28.86 14.42
CA ALA A 36 -37.83 -29.72 14.39
C ALA A 36 -37.43 -30.25 15.79
N GLU A 37 -38.38 -30.73 16.59
CA GLU A 37 -38.02 -31.61 17.71
C GLU A 37 -37.65 -33.00 17.17
N THR A 38 -36.43 -33.44 17.47
CA THR A 38 -35.89 -34.81 17.32
C THR A 38 -35.78 -35.37 15.90
N GLY A 39 -34.57 -35.38 15.36
CA GLY A 39 -34.17 -36.36 14.34
C GLY A 39 -33.15 -35.85 13.34
N SER A 40 -31.96 -36.43 13.39
CA SER A 40 -30.92 -36.37 12.36
C SER A 40 -31.47 -36.60 10.95
N ALA A 41 -31.71 -35.53 10.20
CA ALA A 41 -31.89 -35.55 8.75
C ALA A 41 -31.64 -34.14 8.18
N ARG A 42 -30.39 -33.86 7.81
CA ARG A 42 -30.00 -32.66 7.05
C ARG A 42 -30.45 -32.85 5.59
N GLY A 43 -31.73 -32.59 5.32
CA GLY A 43 -32.31 -32.59 3.98
C GLY A 43 -32.16 -31.22 3.32
N ILE A 44 -31.76 -31.19 2.05
CA ILE A 44 -31.39 -30.01 1.24
C ILE A 44 -32.60 -29.13 0.84
N ASP A 45 -33.83 -29.43 1.28
CA ASP A 45 -35.06 -28.71 0.90
C ASP A 45 -35.86 -28.19 2.12
N ALA A 46 -35.21 -27.54 3.09
CA ALA A 46 -35.93 -26.79 4.12
C ALA A 46 -36.27 -25.39 3.58
N GLU A 47 -37.56 -25.00 3.54
CA GLU A 47 -37.92 -23.63 3.17
C GLU A 47 -37.22 -22.63 4.10
N PRO A 48 -36.59 -21.59 3.56
CA PRO A 48 -35.78 -20.68 4.35
C PRO A 48 -36.71 -19.91 5.31
N GLY A 49 -36.43 -20.01 6.60
CA GLY A 49 -37.24 -19.38 7.65
C GLY A 49 -37.31 -17.85 7.52
N GLU A 50 -38.30 -17.25 8.19
CA GLU A 50 -38.51 -15.81 8.19
C GLU A 50 -37.32 -15.07 8.82
N PRO A 51 -36.93 -13.90 8.28
CA PRO A 51 -35.84 -13.10 8.83
C PRO A 51 -36.22 -12.57 10.22
N LEU A 52 -35.27 -12.64 11.16
CA LEU A 52 -35.46 -12.19 12.54
C LEU A 52 -35.53 -10.65 12.66
N LEU A 53 -35.02 -9.95 11.65
CA LEU A 53 -34.84 -8.50 11.65
C LEU A 53 -35.40 -7.87 10.37
N SER A 54 -36.07 -6.73 10.55
CA SER A 54 -36.55 -5.86 9.48
C SER A 54 -36.13 -4.42 9.76
N ASN A 55 -35.38 -3.79 8.85
CA ASN A 55 -34.72 -2.48 9.03
C ASN A 55 -33.94 -2.39 10.34
N GLY A 56 -33.35 -3.51 10.77
CA GLY A 56 -32.64 -3.58 12.03
C GLY A 56 -33.52 -3.42 13.27
N VAL A 57 -34.82 -3.71 13.20
CA VAL A 57 -35.72 -3.91 14.35
C VAL A 57 -36.13 -5.38 14.39
N LEU A 58 -36.30 -5.95 15.60
CA LEU A 58 -36.83 -7.31 15.73
C LEU A 58 -38.27 -7.33 15.21
N THR A 59 -38.60 -8.34 14.40
CA THR A 59 -39.98 -8.49 13.91
C THR A 59 -40.91 -8.71 15.11
N ALA A 60 -42.13 -8.14 15.06
CA ALA A 60 -43.02 -8.05 16.23
C ALA A 60 -43.67 -9.40 16.66
N ASP A 61 -43.13 -10.53 16.21
CA ASP A 61 -43.68 -11.84 16.53
C ASP A 61 -43.16 -12.33 17.89
N SER A 62 -43.99 -13.05 18.64
CA SER A 62 -43.66 -13.48 20.02
C SER A 62 -42.54 -14.52 20.09
N ASP A 63 -42.17 -15.11 18.95
CA ASP A 63 -41.18 -16.18 18.84
C ASP A 63 -39.77 -15.67 18.46
N VAL A 64 -39.60 -14.35 18.27
CA VAL A 64 -38.34 -13.75 17.77
C VAL A 64 -37.27 -13.66 18.85
N GLU A 65 -37.63 -13.33 20.10
CA GLU A 65 -36.68 -13.30 21.23
C GLU A 65 -36.09 -14.70 21.52
N PRO A 66 -36.88 -15.79 21.64
CA PRO A 66 -36.34 -17.14 21.79
C PRO A 66 -35.54 -17.61 20.57
N ALA A 67 -35.95 -17.23 19.35
CA ALA A 67 -35.20 -17.56 18.15
C ALA A 67 -33.84 -16.84 18.10
N LEU A 68 -33.79 -15.57 18.51
CA LEU A 68 -32.54 -14.83 18.68
C LEU A 68 -31.65 -15.47 19.74
N GLU A 69 -32.21 -15.88 20.88
CA GLU A 69 -31.47 -16.58 21.94
C GLU A 69 -30.86 -17.90 21.43
N ALA A 70 -31.64 -18.70 20.70
CA ALA A 70 -31.14 -19.94 20.09
C ALA A 70 -29.97 -19.68 19.12
N ARG A 71 -30.07 -18.64 18.29
CA ARG A 71 -28.98 -18.26 17.37
C ARG A 71 -27.76 -17.70 18.07
N LEU A 72 -27.95 -16.94 19.16
CA LEU A 72 -26.83 -16.48 19.96
C LEU A 72 -26.11 -17.66 20.62
N GLN A 73 -26.84 -18.69 21.07
CA GLN A 73 -26.26 -19.91 21.62
C GLN A 73 -25.48 -20.73 20.57
N ASP A 74 -25.86 -20.66 19.28
CA ASP A 74 -25.14 -21.32 18.18
C ASP A 74 -23.74 -20.70 17.91
N VAL A 75 -23.53 -19.43 18.25
CA VAL A 75 -22.32 -18.63 17.89
C VAL A 75 -21.53 -18.15 19.12
N LEU A 76 -22.16 -18.19 20.28
CA LEU A 76 -21.54 -17.85 21.55
C LEU A 76 -22.03 -18.89 22.54
N ASP A 77 -21.11 -19.72 23.07
CA ASP A 77 -21.49 -20.62 24.16
C ASP A 77 -21.75 -19.77 25.42
N LEU A 78 -23.01 -19.35 25.53
CA LEU A 78 -23.51 -18.46 26.58
C LEU A 78 -23.38 -19.08 27.98
N ASP A 79 -23.11 -20.38 28.09
CA ASP A 79 -22.89 -21.07 29.37
C ASP A 79 -21.43 -21.00 29.85
N ASP A 80 -20.47 -20.83 28.94
CA ASP A 80 -19.03 -20.65 29.25
C ASP A 80 -18.60 -19.16 29.29
N ALA A 81 -19.42 -18.26 28.74
CA ALA A 81 -19.19 -16.82 28.75
C ALA A 81 -19.40 -16.22 30.17
N SER A 82 -18.43 -16.43 31.06
CA SER A 82 -18.41 -15.84 32.41
C SER A 82 -17.28 -14.83 32.57
N ASP A 83 -17.62 -13.64 33.09
CA ASP A 83 -16.73 -12.47 33.29
C ASP A 83 -16.09 -11.91 31.98
N GLY A 84 -16.76 -10.93 31.37
CA GLY A 84 -16.31 -10.27 30.13
C GLY A 84 -17.11 -9.04 29.72
N GLN A 85 -16.48 -8.10 28.98
CA GLN A 85 -17.18 -7.01 28.29
C GLN A 85 -17.63 -7.48 26.90
N LEU A 86 -18.90 -7.27 26.59
CA LEU A 86 -19.47 -7.58 25.29
C LEU A 86 -20.01 -6.31 24.66
N CYS A 87 -19.51 -5.95 23.48
CA CYS A 87 -20.09 -4.90 22.67
C CYS A 87 -20.89 -5.51 21.53
N TYR A 88 -22.09 -4.99 21.28
CA TYR A 88 -22.93 -5.45 20.17
C TYR A 88 -23.37 -4.31 19.25
N THR A 89 -23.42 -4.60 17.95
CA THR A 89 -23.75 -3.58 16.95
C THR A 89 -25.26 -3.29 16.93
N THR A 90 -25.59 -2.01 16.74
CA THR A 90 -26.95 -1.54 16.49
C THR A 90 -26.95 -0.48 15.38
N PRO A 91 -27.93 -0.47 14.47
CA PRO A 91 -28.05 0.59 13.46
C PRO A 91 -28.39 1.96 14.06
N GLY A 92 -28.74 2.06 15.35
CA GLY A 92 -29.04 3.36 15.97
C GLY A 92 -30.29 4.01 15.38
N THR A 93 -30.28 5.34 15.23
CA THR A 93 -31.44 6.09 14.71
C THR A 93 -31.49 6.06 13.18
N LEU A 94 -32.63 5.64 12.65
CA LEU A 94 -32.93 5.70 11.22
C LEU A 94 -33.48 7.09 10.87
N VAL A 95 -32.84 7.81 9.96
CA VAL A 95 -33.21 9.22 9.65
C VAL A 95 -34.26 9.33 8.54
N ASP A 96 -34.47 8.27 7.77
CA ASP A 96 -35.42 8.17 6.66
C ASP A 96 -36.63 7.25 6.96
N ALA A 97 -36.63 6.56 8.10
CA ALA A 97 -37.73 5.72 8.55
C ALA A 97 -38.01 5.89 10.06
N ALA A 98 -39.28 5.91 10.45
CA ALA A 98 -39.70 6.04 11.85
C ALA A 98 -39.82 4.67 12.55
N GLU A 99 -38.76 3.88 12.51
CA GLU A 99 -38.69 2.54 13.11
C GLU A 99 -38.16 2.60 14.56
N PRO A 100 -38.76 1.88 15.52
CA PRO A 100 -38.40 1.96 16.94
C PRO A 100 -37.17 1.08 17.28
N THR A 101 -35.98 1.46 16.80
CA THR A 101 -34.73 0.72 17.01
C THR A 101 -34.31 0.61 18.49
N ASP A 102 -34.78 1.51 19.35
CA ASP A 102 -34.57 1.43 20.81
C ASP A 102 -35.21 0.17 21.41
N ALA A 103 -36.37 -0.28 20.90
CA ALA A 103 -37.03 -1.48 21.41
C ALA A 103 -36.19 -2.75 21.15
N ARG A 104 -35.47 -2.81 20.02
CA ARG A 104 -34.48 -3.86 19.77
C ARG A 104 -33.32 -3.76 20.73
N ARG A 105 -32.78 -2.55 20.97
CA ARG A 105 -31.66 -2.36 21.91
C ARG A 105 -32.02 -2.94 23.27
N ASP A 106 -33.22 -2.63 23.76
CA ASP A 106 -33.73 -3.13 25.04
C ASP A 106 -33.93 -4.65 25.06
N ALA A 107 -34.50 -5.23 23.99
CA ALA A 107 -34.71 -6.68 23.89
C ALA A 107 -33.39 -7.47 23.83
N VAL A 108 -32.44 -7.04 22.99
CA VAL A 108 -31.10 -7.66 22.91
C VAL A 108 -30.34 -7.50 24.23
N GLY A 109 -30.44 -6.31 24.85
CA GLY A 109 -29.85 -6.05 26.15
C GLY A 109 -30.43 -6.96 27.23
N ALA A 110 -31.74 -7.22 27.23
CA ALA A 110 -32.39 -8.13 28.17
C ALA A 110 -31.91 -9.58 28.01
N VAL A 111 -31.85 -10.09 26.77
CA VAL A 111 -31.40 -11.47 26.47
C VAL A 111 -29.96 -11.70 26.93
N LEU A 112 -29.06 -10.73 26.70
CA LEU A 112 -27.64 -10.88 27.02
C LEU A 112 -27.31 -10.57 28.49
N ALA A 113 -28.03 -9.64 29.14
CA ALA A 113 -27.80 -9.28 30.54
C ALA A 113 -28.17 -10.40 31.52
N ASP A 114 -29.16 -11.25 31.19
CA ASP A 114 -29.57 -12.39 32.01
C ASP A 114 -28.47 -13.46 32.18
N ARG A 115 -27.37 -13.37 31.42
CA ARG A 115 -26.23 -14.31 31.42
C ARG A 115 -24.98 -13.81 32.15
N GLY A 116 -25.00 -12.60 32.72
CA GLY A 116 -23.89 -12.07 33.54
C GLY A 116 -22.75 -11.40 32.77
N LEU A 117 -22.95 -11.08 31.48
CA LEU A 117 -22.05 -10.25 30.68
C LEU A 117 -22.35 -8.77 30.88
N ASP A 118 -21.31 -7.92 30.81
CA ASP A 118 -21.47 -6.46 30.78
C ASP A 118 -21.63 -6.01 29.32
N VAL A 119 -22.87 -5.68 28.94
CA VAL A 119 -23.29 -5.56 27.53
C VAL A 119 -23.42 -4.09 27.16
N THR A 120 -22.69 -3.66 26.13
CA THR A 120 -22.71 -2.29 25.63
C THR A 120 -23.12 -2.21 24.15
N PRO A 121 -24.18 -1.47 23.79
CA PRO A 121 -24.52 -1.23 22.39
C PRO A 121 -23.55 -0.24 21.74
N ILE A 122 -23.08 -0.55 20.53
CA ILE A 122 -22.27 0.33 19.68
C ILE A 122 -22.95 0.55 18.32
N HIS A 123 -22.89 1.77 17.79
CA HIS A 123 -23.43 2.06 16.46
C HIS A 123 -22.67 1.26 15.38
N SER A 124 -23.37 0.62 14.44
CA SER A 124 -22.72 -0.24 13.43
C SER A 124 -21.69 0.50 12.58
N GLY A 125 -21.95 1.74 12.19
CA GLY A 125 -20.95 2.56 11.47
C GLY A 125 -19.75 2.94 12.35
N PHE A 126 -19.95 3.05 13.67
CA PHE A 126 -18.87 3.37 14.62
C PHE A 126 -18.03 2.14 14.95
N ALA A 127 -18.61 0.94 14.92
CA ALA A 127 -17.86 -0.30 14.97
C ALA A 127 -16.87 -0.38 13.80
N VAL A 128 -17.26 0.02 12.58
CA VAL A 128 -16.32 0.08 11.43
C VAL A 128 -15.14 1.02 11.69
N VAL A 129 -15.36 2.14 12.38
CA VAL A 129 -14.26 3.03 12.79
C VAL A 129 -13.27 2.32 13.73
N TYR A 130 -13.77 1.54 14.69
CA TYR A 130 -12.92 0.76 15.61
C TYR A 130 -12.16 -0.38 14.93
N ASP A 131 -12.71 -0.97 13.89
CA ASP A 131 -12.05 -2.02 13.10
C ASP A 131 -10.93 -1.44 12.24
N GLN A 132 -11.20 -0.33 11.56
CA GLN A 132 -10.35 0.16 10.48
C GLN A 132 -9.35 1.22 10.96
N PHE A 133 -9.76 2.14 11.84
CA PHE A 133 -8.99 3.36 12.12
C PHE A 133 -8.21 3.31 13.43
N ALA A 134 -7.78 2.13 13.88
CA ALA A 134 -6.95 2.01 15.08
C ALA A 134 -5.65 2.83 14.98
N ASP A 135 -4.98 2.79 13.82
CA ASP A 135 -3.74 3.54 13.56
C ASP A 135 -3.96 5.06 13.46
N ASP A 136 -5.18 5.48 13.10
CA ASP A 136 -5.59 6.89 13.02
C ASP A 136 -6.21 7.42 14.33
N ASN A 137 -5.96 6.76 15.46
CA ASN A 137 -6.55 7.08 16.77
C ASN A 137 -8.09 7.11 16.73
N TYR A 138 -8.71 6.20 15.97
CA TYR A 138 -10.16 6.12 15.78
C TYR A 138 -10.78 7.42 15.25
N THR A 139 -10.02 8.13 14.41
CA THR A 139 -10.49 9.32 13.68
C THR A 139 -10.79 8.92 12.25
N GLY A 140 -12.05 8.95 11.84
CA GLY A 140 -12.46 8.41 10.54
C GLY A 140 -13.95 8.47 10.29
N LEU A 141 -14.33 8.27 9.02
CA LEU A 141 -15.70 8.05 8.59
C LEU A 141 -15.90 6.56 8.26
N GLY A 142 -16.61 5.84 9.14
CA GLY A 142 -16.93 4.43 8.96
C GLY A 142 -18.35 4.25 8.41
N VAL A 143 -18.49 3.51 7.31
CA VAL A 143 -19.77 3.14 6.70
C VAL A 143 -19.95 1.63 6.70
N ARG A 144 -21.11 1.18 7.18
CA ARG A 144 -21.53 -0.23 7.18
C ARG A 144 -22.74 -0.39 6.27
N LEU A 145 -22.54 -0.98 5.09
CA LEU A 145 -23.60 -1.33 4.14
C LEU A 145 -24.14 -2.73 4.45
N GLY A 146 -25.32 -2.84 5.04
CA GLY A 146 -26.02 -4.10 5.23
C GLY A 146 -27.14 -4.32 4.20
N PRO A 147 -27.84 -5.47 4.27
CA PRO A 147 -28.93 -5.78 3.35
C PRO A 147 -30.07 -4.76 3.38
N GLN A 148 -30.48 -4.37 4.59
CA GLN A 148 -31.64 -3.51 4.79
C GLN A 148 -31.29 -2.08 5.22
N THR A 149 -30.09 -1.87 5.77
CA THR A 149 -29.70 -0.58 6.37
C THR A 149 -28.27 -0.22 6.05
N THR A 150 -28.02 1.07 5.81
CA THR A 150 -26.68 1.65 5.67
C THR A 150 -26.39 2.53 6.87
N SER A 151 -25.42 2.16 7.69
CA SER A 151 -25.04 2.90 8.91
C SER A 151 -23.76 3.70 8.68
N VAL A 152 -23.73 4.97 9.10
CA VAL A 152 -22.54 5.83 9.00
C VAL A 152 -22.18 6.43 10.36
N ALA A 153 -20.90 6.48 10.67
CA ALA A 153 -20.38 7.24 11.80
C ALA A 153 -19.12 8.02 11.44
N LEU A 154 -19.10 9.30 11.80
CA LEU A 154 -17.93 10.14 11.76
C LEU A 154 -17.43 10.35 13.19
N ALA A 155 -16.19 9.94 13.46
CA ALA A 155 -15.59 10.05 14.78
C ALA A 155 -14.25 10.78 14.77
N TYR A 156 -13.95 11.44 15.90
CA TYR A 156 -12.69 12.11 16.17
C TYR A 156 -12.13 11.60 17.48
N TYR A 157 -10.91 11.07 17.47
CA TYR A 157 -10.25 10.53 18.67
C TYR A 157 -11.11 9.53 19.45
N GLY A 158 -11.84 8.66 18.75
CA GLY A 158 -12.74 7.66 19.37
C GLY A 158 -14.03 8.24 19.94
N VAL A 159 -14.40 9.48 19.59
CA VAL A 159 -15.68 10.11 19.96
C VAL A 159 -16.50 10.37 18.69
N PRO A 160 -17.68 9.76 18.52
CA PRO A 160 -18.52 9.99 17.35
C PRO A 160 -19.14 11.40 17.39
N ALA A 161 -18.89 12.18 16.34
CA ALA A 161 -19.49 13.49 16.12
C ALA A 161 -20.86 13.37 15.43
N VAL A 162 -21.00 12.40 14.52
CA VAL A 162 -22.25 12.07 13.82
C VAL A 162 -22.36 10.55 13.75
N ALA A 163 -23.52 9.99 14.07
CA ALA A 163 -23.81 8.58 13.92
C ALA A 163 -25.31 8.36 13.63
N PHE A 164 -25.63 7.83 12.46
CA PHE A 164 -27.01 7.53 12.06
C PHE A 164 -27.05 6.40 11.02
N SER A 165 -28.25 5.90 10.73
CA SER A 165 -28.49 4.93 9.65
C SER A 165 -29.59 5.38 8.69
N LEU A 166 -29.54 4.84 7.47
CA LEU A 166 -30.64 4.84 6.51
C LEU A 166 -31.30 3.46 6.46
N ALA A 167 -32.62 3.42 6.27
CA ALA A 167 -33.43 2.23 6.02
C ALA A 167 -33.35 1.79 4.54
N LYS A 168 -32.14 1.92 3.97
CA LYS A 168 -31.78 1.52 2.62
C LYS A 168 -30.47 0.76 2.69
N GLY A 169 -30.44 -0.43 2.12
CA GLY A 169 -29.26 -1.28 2.01
C GLY A 169 -29.17 -1.91 0.62
N SER A 170 -28.45 -3.01 0.48
CA SER A 170 -28.32 -3.72 -0.79
C SER A 170 -29.67 -4.26 -1.33
N ASP A 171 -30.62 -4.65 -0.46
CA ASP A 171 -31.97 -5.08 -0.87
C ASP A 171 -32.69 -3.95 -1.63
N TRP A 172 -32.55 -2.71 -1.16
CA TRP A 172 -33.13 -1.54 -1.83
C TRP A 172 -32.45 -1.27 -3.18
N VAL A 173 -31.13 -1.49 -3.28
CA VAL A 173 -30.36 -1.34 -4.52
C VAL A 173 -30.81 -2.38 -5.55
N VAL A 174 -30.96 -3.64 -5.13
CA VAL A 174 -31.45 -4.75 -5.95
C VAL A 174 -32.88 -4.48 -6.42
N ASP A 175 -33.77 -4.05 -5.54
CA ASP A 175 -35.16 -3.71 -5.88
C ASP A 175 -35.23 -2.59 -6.92
N ARG A 176 -34.45 -1.53 -6.71
CA ARG A 176 -34.41 -0.39 -7.63
C ARG A 176 -33.85 -0.77 -8.99
N ALA A 177 -32.78 -1.56 -9.04
CA ALA A 177 -32.20 -2.03 -10.29
C ALA A 177 -33.11 -3.05 -11.02
N ALA A 178 -33.82 -3.90 -10.28
CA ALA A 178 -34.83 -4.81 -10.83
C ALA A 178 -36.00 -4.04 -11.45
N ASP A 179 -36.52 -3.03 -10.75
CA ASP A 179 -37.60 -2.16 -11.24
C ASP A 179 -37.18 -1.37 -12.49
N ASP A 180 -35.94 -0.88 -12.55
CA ASP A 180 -35.42 -0.09 -13.68
C ASP A 180 -35.15 -0.96 -14.93
N THR A 181 -34.86 -2.25 -14.75
CA THR A 181 -34.49 -3.18 -15.84
C THR A 181 -35.57 -4.22 -16.17
N ASP A 182 -36.67 -4.27 -15.41
CA ASP A 182 -37.75 -5.28 -15.54
C ASP A 182 -37.24 -6.74 -15.35
N HIS A 183 -36.15 -6.93 -14.59
CA HIS A 183 -35.57 -8.23 -14.24
C HIS A 183 -36.08 -8.77 -12.90
N GLU A 184 -35.96 -10.08 -12.66
CA GLU A 184 -36.30 -10.70 -11.38
C GLU A 184 -35.26 -10.35 -10.31
N GLN A 185 -35.69 -9.98 -9.09
CA GLN A 185 -34.81 -9.60 -7.97
C GLN A 185 -33.70 -10.63 -7.72
N ALA A 186 -33.99 -11.93 -7.80
CA ALA A 186 -33.00 -12.99 -7.60
C ALA A 186 -31.86 -12.95 -8.63
N ALA A 187 -32.17 -12.58 -9.88
CA ALA A 187 -31.17 -12.46 -10.94
C ALA A 187 -30.30 -11.22 -10.74
N VAL A 188 -30.88 -10.11 -10.27
CA VAL A 188 -30.16 -8.87 -9.96
C VAL A 188 -29.29 -9.04 -8.71
N ALA A 189 -29.78 -9.72 -7.68
CA ALA A 189 -28.99 -10.09 -6.49
C ALA A 189 -27.80 -10.98 -6.86
N SER A 190 -28.00 -11.97 -7.74
CA SER A 190 -26.89 -12.80 -8.26
C SER A 190 -25.88 -11.98 -9.06
N ALA A 191 -26.34 -10.96 -9.80
CA ALA A 191 -25.44 -10.05 -10.52
C ALA A 191 -24.66 -9.14 -9.56
N LEU A 192 -25.28 -8.70 -8.46
CA LEU A 192 -24.64 -7.89 -7.42
C LEU A 192 -23.45 -8.62 -6.77
N GLU A 193 -23.54 -9.93 -6.55
CA GLU A 193 -22.44 -10.72 -5.95
C GLU A 193 -21.15 -10.68 -6.78
N ALA A 194 -21.24 -10.51 -8.11
CA ALA A 194 -20.11 -10.42 -9.03
C ALA A 194 -19.83 -8.99 -9.53
N PHE A 195 -20.60 -8.01 -9.05
CA PHE A 195 -20.53 -6.63 -9.51
C PHE A 195 -19.31 -5.91 -8.91
N ALA A 196 -18.72 -5.00 -9.68
CA ALA A 196 -17.70 -4.06 -9.22
C ALA A 196 -18.02 -2.67 -9.80
N LEU A 197 -17.86 -1.62 -9.00
CA LEU A 197 -18.26 -0.27 -9.36
C LEU A 197 -17.09 0.45 -10.04
N ASP A 198 -16.93 0.19 -11.35
CA ASP A 198 -15.88 0.78 -12.20
C ASP A 198 -16.47 1.82 -13.18
N PRO A 199 -16.04 3.09 -13.13
CA PRO A 199 -16.51 4.14 -14.06
C PRO A 199 -16.14 3.91 -15.53
N ASP A 200 -15.13 3.09 -15.83
CA ASP A 200 -14.62 2.84 -17.19
C ASP A 200 -15.07 1.47 -17.77
N ALA A 201 -15.73 0.63 -16.97
CA ALA A 201 -16.20 -0.68 -17.40
C ALA A 201 -17.39 -0.58 -18.38
N ALA A 202 -17.36 -1.40 -19.44
CA ALA A 202 -18.49 -1.58 -20.32
C ALA A 202 -19.58 -2.38 -19.59
N THR A 203 -20.51 -1.66 -18.97
CA THR A 203 -21.53 -2.24 -18.09
C THR A 203 -22.69 -2.85 -18.87
N ASP A 204 -23.10 -4.06 -18.47
CA ASP A 204 -24.35 -4.65 -18.91
C ASP A 204 -25.56 -3.85 -18.37
N GLU A 205 -26.76 -4.03 -18.93
CA GLU A 205 -27.96 -3.26 -18.56
C GLU A 205 -28.27 -3.32 -17.05
N VAL A 206 -28.09 -4.49 -16.43
CA VAL A 206 -28.28 -4.71 -14.99
C VAL A 206 -27.19 -3.99 -14.17
N GLU A 207 -25.94 -4.03 -14.61
CA GLU A 207 -24.83 -3.38 -13.91
C GLU A 207 -24.92 -1.85 -13.98
N ALA A 208 -25.37 -1.31 -15.12
CA ALA A 208 -25.65 0.12 -15.25
C ALA A 208 -26.79 0.58 -14.32
N ALA A 209 -27.81 -0.27 -14.13
CA ALA A 209 -28.89 0.00 -13.18
C ALA A 209 -28.42 -0.12 -11.73
N LEU A 210 -27.59 -1.11 -11.39
CA LEU A 210 -26.94 -1.23 -10.08
C LEU A 210 -26.08 0.00 -9.77
N THR A 211 -25.28 0.47 -10.74
CA THR A 211 -24.48 1.70 -10.60
C THR A 211 -25.36 2.91 -10.29
N THR A 212 -26.47 3.06 -11.03
CA THR A 212 -27.44 4.16 -10.82
C THR A 212 -28.13 4.06 -9.47
N ALA A 213 -28.44 2.83 -9.01
CA ALA A 213 -29.04 2.59 -7.71
C ALA A 213 -28.05 2.88 -6.57
N PHE A 214 -26.79 2.47 -6.68
CA PHE A 214 -25.74 2.83 -5.72
C PHE A 214 -25.48 4.33 -5.67
N ASP A 215 -25.40 5.01 -6.82
CA ASP A 215 -25.25 6.47 -6.87
C ASP A 215 -26.40 7.18 -6.13
N ALA A 216 -27.64 6.70 -6.30
CA ALA A 216 -28.80 7.23 -5.58
C ALA A 216 -28.72 6.97 -4.06
N LEU A 217 -28.33 5.75 -3.63
CA LEU A 217 -28.14 5.41 -2.21
C LEU A 217 -27.09 6.31 -1.56
N ILE A 218 -25.95 6.49 -2.22
CA ILE A 218 -24.84 7.29 -1.71
C ILE A 218 -25.15 8.78 -1.76
N GLY A 219 -25.92 9.23 -2.76
CA GLY A 219 -26.51 10.57 -2.79
C GLY A 219 -27.38 10.82 -1.56
N ASP A 220 -28.32 9.91 -1.26
CA ASP A 220 -29.18 10.02 -0.08
C ASP A 220 -28.38 9.97 1.23
N LEU A 221 -27.32 9.16 1.30
CA LEU A 221 -26.43 9.10 2.45
C LEU A 221 -25.66 10.40 2.65
N ALA A 222 -25.10 10.98 1.58
CA ALA A 222 -24.37 12.24 1.64
C ALA A 222 -25.27 13.42 2.01
N ASP A 223 -26.49 13.49 1.45
CA ASP A 223 -27.48 14.52 1.80
C ASP A 223 -27.92 14.38 3.27
N ALA A 224 -28.08 13.14 3.75
CA ALA A 224 -28.39 12.88 5.14
C ALA A 224 -27.24 13.27 6.06
N LEU A 225 -26.01 12.97 5.65
CA LEU A 225 -24.80 13.30 6.37
C LEU A 225 -24.60 14.81 6.42
N GLU A 226 -24.83 15.55 5.34
CA GLU A 226 -24.79 17.02 5.31
C GLU A 226 -25.76 17.65 6.30
N ARG A 227 -27.00 17.15 6.32
CA ARG A 227 -28.04 17.63 7.21
C ARG A 227 -27.70 17.36 8.68
N GLU A 228 -27.18 16.18 9.00
CA GLU A 228 -26.79 15.81 10.36
C GLU A 228 -25.51 16.54 10.80
N ALA A 229 -24.54 16.65 9.89
CA ALA A 229 -23.28 17.38 10.04
C ALA A 229 -23.48 18.88 10.18
N GLY A 230 -24.42 19.48 9.46
CA GLY A 230 -24.75 20.90 9.54
C GLY A 230 -25.34 21.29 10.88
N SER A 231 -25.84 20.30 11.63
CA SER A 231 -26.15 20.46 13.03
C SER A 231 -24.84 20.36 13.85
N ALA A 232 -24.04 19.29 13.69
CA ALA A 232 -22.78 19.05 14.41
C ALA A 232 -21.66 20.10 14.20
N ASP A 233 -20.92 20.44 15.27
CA ASP A 233 -19.72 21.30 15.20
C ASP A 233 -18.55 20.54 14.55
N ILE A 234 -18.58 20.37 13.23
CA ILE A 234 -17.52 19.72 12.46
C ILE A 234 -16.37 20.70 12.16
N GLN A 235 -15.12 20.27 12.38
CA GLN A 235 -13.93 21.04 12.05
C GLN A 235 -13.73 21.12 10.53
N ARG A 236 -13.64 22.35 10.02
CA ARG A 236 -13.47 22.60 8.58
C ARG A 236 -12.04 22.28 8.14
N GLY A 237 -11.91 21.62 6.99
CA GLY A 237 -10.62 21.34 6.34
C GLY A 237 -9.83 20.19 7.00
N LEU A 238 -10.48 19.36 7.83
CA LEU A 238 -9.85 18.18 8.40
C LEU A 238 -9.86 17.04 7.38
N ALA A 239 -8.70 16.42 7.18
CA ALA A 239 -8.54 15.24 6.33
C ALA A 239 -8.85 13.96 7.12
N VAL A 240 -9.97 13.32 6.80
CA VAL A 240 -10.51 12.16 7.54
C VAL A 240 -10.46 10.91 6.66
N PRO A 241 -9.91 9.78 7.15
CA PRO A 241 -9.90 8.54 6.40
C PRO A 241 -11.31 7.94 6.29
N LEU A 242 -11.60 7.23 5.20
CA LEU A 242 -12.94 6.67 4.93
C LEU A 242 -12.87 5.16 4.69
N ALA A 243 -13.74 4.42 5.35
CA ALA A 243 -13.78 2.97 5.23
C ALA A 243 -15.21 2.47 5.04
N VAL A 244 -15.38 1.59 4.07
CA VAL A 244 -16.65 0.92 3.79
C VAL A 244 -16.53 -0.56 4.16
N ALA A 245 -17.47 -1.04 4.97
CA ALA A 245 -17.60 -2.42 5.38
C ALA A 245 -19.06 -2.88 5.24
N GLY A 246 -19.30 -4.17 5.46
CA GLY A 246 -20.59 -4.85 5.33
C GLY A 246 -20.55 -6.01 4.33
N PRO A 247 -21.50 -6.96 4.42
CA PRO A 247 -21.54 -8.14 3.54
C PRO A 247 -21.67 -7.76 2.07
N ASP A 248 -22.36 -6.67 1.77
CA ASP A 248 -22.65 -6.22 0.40
C ASP A 248 -21.82 -5.00 0.00
N ALA A 249 -20.70 -4.75 0.69
CA ALA A 249 -19.76 -3.71 0.30
C ALA A 249 -19.05 -4.13 -0.99
N VAL A 250 -19.40 -3.48 -2.09
CA VAL A 250 -18.83 -3.72 -3.42
C VAL A 250 -17.53 -2.93 -3.59
N GLU A 251 -16.56 -3.50 -4.32
CA GLU A 251 -15.34 -2.77 -4.72
C GLU A 251 -15.71 -1.55 -5.57
N GLY A 252 -15.05 -0.41 -5.32
CA GLY A 252 -15.31 0.85 -6.03
C GLY A 252 -16.28 1.80 -5.31
N LEU A 253 -17.09 1.28 -4.38
CA LEU A 253 -18.08 2.06 -3.63
C LEU A 253 -17.41 3.12 -2.73
N GLU A 254 -16.24 2.80 -2.18
CA GLU A 254 -15.41 3.67 -1.36
C GLU A 254 -15.03 4.96 -2.10
N TYR A 255 -14.73 4.90 -3.40
CA TYR A 255 -14.36 6.06 -4.20
C TYR A 255 -15.58 6.93 -4.54
N LEU A 256 -16.72 6.31 -4.88
CA LEU A 256 -17.96 7.04 -5.15
C LEU A 256 -18.42 7.79 -3.88
N LEU A 257 -18.37 7.13 -2.73
CA LEU A 257 -18.69 7.73 -1.45
C LEU A 257 -17.70 8.85 -1.08
N ALA A 258 -16.40 8.61 -1.24
CA ALA A 258 -15.39 9.63 -0.96
C ALA A 258 -15.60 10.90 -1.80
N GLY A 259 -15.80 10.75 -3.12
CA GLY A 259 -16.05 11.88 -4.01
C GLY A 259 -17.32 12.65 -3.63
N ARG A 260 -18.38 11.94 -3.22
CA ARG A 260 -19.64 12.58 -2.80
C ARG A 260 -19.47 13.32 -1.48
N VAL A 261 -18.86 12.69 -0.48
CA VAL A 261 -18.64 13.28 0.85
C VAL A 261 -17.73 14.51 0.76
N ASP A 262 -16.63 14.44 0.01
CA ASP A 262 -15.69 15.55 -0.21
C ASP A 262 -16.37 16.75 -0.93
N SER A 263 -17.36 16.47 -1.79
CA SER A 263 -18.12 17.52 -2.47
C SER A 263 -19.18 18.20 -1.59
N THR A 264 -19.69 17.50 -0.58
CA THR A 264 -20.86 17.92 0.21
C THR A 264 -20.48 18.47 1.59
N LEU A 265 -19.49 17.87 2.26
CA LEU A 265 -19.09 18.26 3.61
C LEU A 265 -17.83 19.14 3.60
N PRO A 266 -17.64 19.98 4.63
CA PRO A 266 -16.44 20.79 4.78
C PRO A 266 -15.24 19.99 5.34
N ILE A 267 -15.13 18.69 5.01
CA ILE A 267 -14.01 17.80 5.36
C ILE A 267 -13.42 17.24 4.08
N SER A 268 -12.13 16.93 4.10
CA SER A 268 -11.50 16.23 2.98
C SER A 268 -11.40 14.75 3.28
N VAL A 269 -11.86 13.91 2.35
CA VAL A 269 -11.71 12.46 2.50
C VAL A 269 -10.30 12.07 2.06
N ARG A 270 -9.56 11.39 2.93
CA ARG A 270 -8.28 10.75 2.58
C ARG A 270 -8.44 9.23 2.60
N ASP A 271 -7.53 8.52 1.94
CA ASP A 271 -7.42 7.05 2.01
C ASP A 271 -8.77 6.29 2.00
N PRO A 272 -9.62 6.49 0.98
CA PRO A 272 -10.87 5.76 0.89
C PRO A 272 -10.59 4.29 0.60
N ARG A 273 -11.04 3.41 1.49
CA ARG A 273 -10.78 1.97 1.39
C ARG A 273 -11.99 1.12 1.70
N ARG A 274 -12.00 -0.08 1.14
CA ARG A 274 -12.89 -1.17 1.53
C ARG A 274 -12.19 -2.01 2.58
N ALA A 275 -12.89 -2.41 3.63
CA ALA A 275 -12.32 -3.29 4.66
C ALA A 275 -11.95 -4.67 4.06
N ASP A 276 -10.82 -5.25 4.46
CA ASP A 276 -10.29 -6.52 3.90
C ASP A 276 -11.30 -7.68 3.99
N GLU A 277 -11.95 -7.80 5.15
CA GLU A 277 -13.09 -8.70 5.37
C GLU A 277 -14.32 -7.86 5.76
N PRO A 278 -15.05 -7.32 4.77
CA PRO A 278 -16.04 -6.28 5.03
C PRO A 278 -17.25 -6.84 5.78
N ALA A 279 -17.62 -8.12 5.56
CA ALA A 279 -18.70 -8.77 6.29
C ALA A 279 -18.43 -8.92 7.81
N ALA A 280 -17.16 -9.07 8.22
CA ALA A 280 -16.78 -9.28 9.62
C ALA A 280 -16.33 -7.99 10.33
N GLY A 281 -16.09 -6.90 9.60
CA GLY A 281 -15.52 -5.66 10.17
C GLY A 281 -16.34 -5.06 11.31
N ALA A 282 -17.68 -5.14 11.24
CA ALA A 282 -18.53 -4.66 12.33
C ALA A 282 -18.39 -5.48 13.62
N ALA A 283 -18.18 -6.80 13.52
CA ALA A 283 -17.98 -7.68 14.68
C ALA A 283 -16.60 -7.48 15.31
N ARG A 284 -15.54 -7.39 14.49
CA ARG A 284 -14.18 -7.08 14.95
C ARG A 284 -14.08 -5.70 15.60
N GLY A 285 -14.73 -4.70 15.00
CA GLY A 285 -14.82 -3.36 15.56
C GLY A 285 -15.55 -3.31 16.90
N ALA A 286 -16.63 -4.08 17.04
CA ALA A 286 -17.29 -4.24 18.34
C ALA A 286 -16.36 -4.91 19.37
N LEU A 287 -15.56 -5.91 18.97
CA LEU A 287 -14.58 -6.53 19.87
C LEU A 287 -13.50 -5.54 20.31
N ALA A 288 -13.00 -4.71 19.40
CA ALA A 288 -12.03 -3.66 19.70
C ALA A 288 -12.61 -2.63 20.69
N ALA A 289 -13.86 -2.19 20.47
CA ALA A 289 -14.55 -1.32 21.41
C ALA A 289 -14.74 -1.95 22.81
N ALA A 290 -15.01 -3.26 22.86
CA ALA A 290 -15.09 -3.99 24.13
C ALA A 290 -13.73 -4.06 24.85
N LYS A 291 -12.62 -4.16 24.12
CA LYS A 291 -11.26 -4.14 24.70
C LYS A 291 -10.90 -2.78 25.30
N ASP A 292 -11.34 -1.70 24.67
CA ASP A 292 -11.08 -0.33 25.11
C ASP A 292 -12.06 0.15 26.20
N GLY A 293 -13.05 -0.66 26.56
CA GLY A 293 -14.02 -0.36 27.60
C GLY A 293 -14.94 0.80 27.24
N VAL A 294 -15.33 0.90 25.96
CA VAL A 294 -16.23 1.93 25.45
C VAL A 294 -17.59 1.84 26.16
N GLU A 295 -18.08 2.96 26.68
CA GLU A 295 -19.42 3.05 27.26
C GLU A 295 -20.49 3.28 26.17
N ALA A 296 -21.73 2.92 26.47
CA ALA A 296 -22.85 3.07 25.55
C ALA A 296 -22.95 4.52 25.04
N HIS A 297 -22.90 4.70 23.72
CA HIS A 297 -23.15 5.99 23.12
C HIS A 297 -24.65 6.30 23.22
N GLU A 298 -25.06 7.06 24.24
CA GLU A 298 -26.38 7.70 24.26
C GLU A 298 -26.42 8.65 23.07
N ALA A 299 -27.21 8.30 22.06
CA ALA A 299 -27.44 9.14 20.89
C ALA A 299 -27.67 10.58 21.38
N VAL A 300 -26.75 11.48 21.01
CA VAL A 300 -26.96 12.91 21.20
C VAL A 300 -28.21 13.23 20.40
N THR A 301 -29.34 13.32 21.09
CA THR A 301 -30.57 13.83 20.51
C THR A 301 -30.34 15.31 20.30
N TRP A 302 -29.99 15.67 19.07
CA TRP A 302 -30.14 17.03 18.60
C TRP A 302 -31.63 17.30 18.62
N SER A 303 -32.08 17.94 19.70
CA SER A 303 -33.45 18.40 19.80
C SER A 303 -33.74 19.24 18.55
N PRO A 304 -34.86 19.01 17.85
CA PRO A 304 -35.30 19.98 16.86
C PRO A 304 -35.57 21.28 17.63
N ALA A 305 -34.72 22.27 17.40
CA ALA A 305 -34.89 23.60 17.97
C ALA A 305 -36.27 24.14 17.56
N ASP A 306 -37.08 24.42 18.59
CA ASP A 306 -38.16 25.39 18.62
C ASP A 306 -39.10 25.44 17.40
N ALA A 307 -40.14 24.62 17.45
CA ALA A 307 -41.43 25.02 16.89
C ALA A 307 -41.98 26.21 17.70
N ASP A 308 -41.65 27.43 17.27
CA ASP A 308 -42.33 28.65 17.72
C ASP A 308 -43.73 28.68 17.10
N ASP A 309 -44.73 28.42 17.95
CA ASP A 309 -46.12 28.79 17.74
C ASP A 309 -46.22 30.32 17.69
N GLY A 310 -46.15 30.87 16.46
CA GLY A 310 -46.22 32.30 16.19
C GLY A 310 -47.17 32.64 15.05
N ASP A 311 -48.47 32.60 15.36
CA ASP A 311 -49.60 33.22 14.67
C ASP A 311 -49.27 34.41 13.71
N GLY A 312 -49.79 34.33 12.48
CA GLY A 312 -50.54 35.46 11.94
C GLY A 312 -49.95 36.24 10.76
N THR A 313 -50.56 35.98 9.60
CA THR A 313 -51.01 36.94 8.58
C THR A 313 -50.11 37.31 7.39
N ASP A 314 -50.47 36.67 6.27
CA ASP A 314 -50.51 37.14 4.88
C ASP A 314 -50.51 38.67 4.69
N GLY A 315 -49.56 39.14 3.86
CA GLY A 315 -49.34 40.53 3.49
C GLY A 315 -49.05 40.69 2.00
N THR A 316 -50.00 40.25 1.16
CA THR A 316 -50.09 40.58 -0.27
C THR A 316 -49.95 42.09 -0.52
N VAL A 317 -48.91 42.54 -1.23
CA VAL A 317 -48.76 43.94 -1.66
C VAL A 317 -49.54 44.17 -2.96
N THR A 318 -50.69 44.83 -2.83
CA THR A 318 -51.49 45.36 -3.95
C THR A 318 -51.11 46.81 -4.24
N VAL A 319 -50.74 47.06 -5.50
CA VAL A 319 -50.56 48.41 -6.07
C VAL A 319 -51.86 49.20 -5.96
N THR A 320 -51.81 50.38 -5.34
CA THR A 320 -52.91 51.34 -5.32
C THR A 320 -52.44 52.71 -5.81
N LYS A 321 -52.89 53.09 -7.01
CA LYS A 321 -53.24 54.49 -7.32
C LYS A 321 -54.69 54.68 -6.90
N PRO A 322 -55.04 55.83 -6.29
CA PRO A 322 -55.88 56.83 -6.98
C PRO A 322 -55.52 58.25 -6.46
N THR A 323 -56.00 59.41 -6.91
CA THR A 323 -56.96 59.95 -7.89
C THR A 323 -56.84 61.47 -7.78
N GLY A 324 -57.14 62.22 -8.84
CA GLY A 324 -57.23 63.68 -8.75
C GLY A 324 -57.65 64.34 -10.05
N GLU A 325 -58.82 63.96 -10.58
CA GLU A 325 -59.54 64.73 -11.60
C GLU A 325 -59.92 66.12 -11.07
N THR A 326 -59.85 67.17 -11.91
CA THR A 326 -60.93 68.20 -11.94
C THR A 326 -61.05 68.83 -13.32
N THR A 327 -62.04 68.32 -14.04
CA THR A 327 -62.81 68.95 -15.11
C THR A 327 -63.55 70.19 -14.55
N LEU A 328 -63.66 71.30 -15.32
CA LEU A 328 -64.95 71.89 -15.72
C LEU A 328 -64.84 73.28 -16.39
N THR A 329 -65.73 73.40 -17.37
CA THR A 329 -66.04 74.43 -18.36
C THR A 329 -67.22 75.32 -17.96
N PHE A 330 -67.27 76.56 -18.50
CA PHE A 330 -68.40 77.30 -19.14
C PHE A 330 -68.75 78.72 -18.65
N ASP A 331 -68.89 79.63 -19.65
CA ASP A 331 -69.75 80.84 -19.82
C ASP A 331 -69.72 81.93 -18.72
N ASP A 332 -69.76 83.25 -18.96
CA ASP A 332 -70.61 84.00 -19.89
C ASP A 332 -70.19 85.50 -20.08
N ALA A 333 -70.66 86.08 -21.18
CA ALA A 333 -70.88 87.46 -21.63
C ALA A 333 -70.32 88.75 -20.93
N LEU A 334 -69.71 89.56 -21.81
CA LEU A 334 -69.99 90.98 -22.12
C LEU A 334 -69.71 92.10 -21.08
N ASP A 335 -68.82 93.01 -21.51
CA ASP A 335 -69.02 94.47 -21.69
C ASP A 335 -67.99 95.37 -20.97
N GLY A 336 -67.62 96.45 -21.66
CA GLY A 336 -67.19 97.69 -21.01
C GLY A 336 -65.71 97.87 -20.63
N GLY A 337 -64.89 98.19 -21.64
CA GLY A 337 -64.04 99.39 -21.65
C GLY A 337 -63.19 99.76 -20.42
N ALA A 338 -61.88 99.74 -20.66
CA ALA A 338 -60.88 100.67 -20.12
C ALA A 338 -60.47 100.54 -18.64
N ASP A 339 -60.06 99.33 -18.22
CA ASP A 339 -59.10 99.13 -17.11
C ASP A 339 -58.33 97.78 -17.23
N ALA A 340 -58.16 97.26 -18.44
CA ALA A 340 -57.72 95.87 -18.66
C ALA A 340 -56.19 95.68 -18.80
N ASP A 341 -55.40 96.74 -18.97
CA ASP A 341 -53.94 96.62 -19.18
C ASP A 341 -53.12 96.64 -17.88
N ARG A 342 -53.73 97.03 -16.74
CA ARG A 342 -53.06 97.01 -15.43
C ARG A 342 -53.34 95.70 -14.67
N ALA A 343 -54.56 95.16 -14.75
CA ALA A 343 -54.91 93.89 -14.12
C ALA A 343 -54.27 92.65 -14.80
N ARG A 344 -54.07 92.65 -16.13
CA ARG A 344 -53.33 91.56 -16.81
C ARG A 344 -51.83 91.56 -16.53
N ALA A 345 -51.27 92.72 -16.21
CA ALA A 345 -49.86 92.82 -15.85
C ALA A 345 -49.64 92.30 -14.42
N ASP A 346 -50.52 92.63 -13.47
CA ASP A 346 -50.44 92.13 -12.09
C ASP A 346 -50.71 90.61 -12.02
N ASP A 347 -51.69 90.08 -12.76
CA ASP A 347 -51.97 88.63 -12.81
C ASP A 347 -50.83 87.82 -13.46
N ALA A 348 -50.18 88.40 -14.49
CA ALA A 348 -48.99 87.80 -15.10
C ALA A 348 -47.75 87.86 -14.18
N ILE A 349 -47.69 88.84 -13.26
CA ILE A 349 -46.62 88.97 -12.26
C ILE A 349 -46.84 87.96 -11.14
N GLU A 350 -48.08 87.78 -10.65
CA GLU A 350 -48.42 86.76 -9.65
C GLU A 350 -48.16 85.33 -10.17
N GLN A 351 -48.56 85.02 -11.41
CA GLN A 351 -48.22 83.73 -12.04
C GLN A 351 -46.71 83.51 -12.22
N LEU A 352 -45.92 84.59 -12.36
CA LEU A 352 -44.47 84.51 -12.43
C LEU A 352 -43.85 84.24 -11.05
N PHE A 353 -44.43 84.82 -9.98
CA PHE A 353 -44.02 84.57 -8.62
C PHE A 353 -44.40 83.16 -8.15
N ASP A 354 -45.58 82.67 -8.49
CA ASP A 354 -45.98 81.28 -8.19
C ASP A 354 -45.09 80.30 -8.95
N ARG A 355 -44.82 80.55 -10.24
CA ARG A 355 -43.90 79.71 -11.03
C ARG A 355 -42.45 79.79 -10.53
N LEU A 356 -42.03 80.90 -9.95
CA LEU A 356 -40.72 81.05 -9.32
C LEU A 356 -40.67 80.30 -7.99
N ALA A 357 -41.74 80.35 -7.20
CA ALA A 357 -41.85 79.58 -5.95
C ALA A 357 -41.83 78.07 -6.23
N ASP A 358 -42.62 77.60 -7.21
CA ASP A 358 -42.62 76.19 -7.62
C ASP A 358 -41.25 75.74 -8.14
N ARG A 359 -40.52 76.62 -8.84
CA ARG A 359 -39.14 76.34 -9.28
C ARG A 359 -38.15 76.34 -8.13
N ASP A 360 -38.32 77.21 -7.14
CA ASP A 360 -37.46 77.23 -5.96
C ASP A 360 -37.67 75.97 -5.10
N ASP A 361 -38.90 75.47 -5.02
CA ASP A 361 -39.24 74.20 -4.37
C ASP A 361 -38.66 73.01 -5.16
N GLU A 362 -38.75 73.01 -6.49
CA GLU A 362 -38.12 72.00 -7.36
C GLU A 362 -36.59 72.00 -7.24
N ILE A 363 -35.96 73.18 -7.18
CA ILE A 363 -34.51 73.33 -6.97
C ILE A 363 -34.11 72.82 -5.58
N GLN A 364 -34.94 73.02 -4.56
CA GLN A 364 -34.68 72.49 -3.22
C GLN A 364 -34.80 70.96 -3.17
N SER A 365 -35.78 70.38 -3.86
CA SER A 365 -35.89 68.92 -3.99
C SER A 365 -34.68 68.32 -4.69
N ILE A 366 -34.29 68.88 -5.84
CA ILE A 366 -33.12 68.39 -6.59
C ILE A 366 -31.84 68.54 -5.75
N ARG A 367 -31.74 69.58 -4.93
CA ARG A 367 -30.59 69.75 -4.03
C ARG A 367 -30.56 68.69 -2.93
N ALA A 368 -31.71 68.37 -2.33
CA ALA A 368 -31.80 67.31 -1.34
C ALA A 368 -31.51 65.93 -1.97
N ASP A 369 -32.02 65.68 -3.17
CA ASP A 369 -31.74 64.45 -3.92
C ASP A 369 -30.25 64.34 -4.29
N LEU A 370 -29.60 65.45 -4.63
CA LEU A 370 -28.16 65.48 -4.92
C LEU A 370 -27.31 65.29 -3.66
N GLU A 371 -27.74 65.83 -2.52
CA GLU A 371 -27.06 65.63 -1.22
C GLU A 371 -27.18 64.16 -0.79
N SER A 372 -28.36 63.55 -0.92
CA SER A 372 -28.55 62.11 -0.70
C SER A 372 -27.70 61.26 -1.65
N ALA A 373 -27.62 61.62 -2.93
CA ALA A 373 -26.80 60.88 -3.89
C ALA A 373 -25.29 61.02 -3.64
N VAL A 374 -24.85 62.13 -3.03
CA VAL A 374 -23.46 62.32 -2.59
C VAL A 374 -23.19 61.47 -1.35
N ASP A 375 -24.11 61.47 -0.38
CA ASP A 375 -23.99 60.60 0.81
C ASP A 375 -23.98 59.11 0.42
N ASP A 376 -24.82 58.69 -0.53
CA ASP A 376 -24.84 57.32 -1.06
C ASP A 376 -23.52 56.97 -1.80
N LEU A 377 -22.90 57.94 -2.49
CA LEU A 377 -21.61 57.78 -3.16
C LEU A 377 -20.47 57.66 -2.15
N ASP A 378 -20.48 58.48 -1.09
CA ASP A 378 -19.50 58.42 -0.01
C ASP A 378 -19.61 57.10 0.78
N GLU A 379 -20.84 56.58 0.98
CA GLU A 379 -21.06 55.25 1.57
C GLU A 379 -20.60 54.12 0.64
N LEU A 380 -20.78 54.26 -0.67
CA LEU A 380 -20.24 53.32 -1.67
C LEU A 380 -18.72 53.34 -1.72
N ASP A 381 -18.08 54.51 -1.64
CA ASP A 381 -16.62 54.66 -1.62
C ASP A 381 -16.02 54.08 -0.33
N ALA A 382 -16.74 54.19 0.80
CA ALA A 382 -16.41 53.53 2.06
C ALA A 382 -16.65 52.01 2.05
N ARG A 383 -17.48 51.51 1.13
CA ARG A 383 -17.85 50.09 1.00
C ARG A 383 -17.13 49.37 -0.13
N THR A 384 -16.54 50.09 -1.08
CA THR A 384 -15.44 49.57 -1.89
C THR A 384 -14.29 49.25 -0.94
N ALA A 385 -13.85 47.99 -0.96
CA ALA A 385 -12.82 47.47 -0.07
C ALA A 385 -11.66 48.47 0.03
N SER A 386 -11.38 48.95 1.25
CA SER A 386 -10.20 49.76 1.50
C SER A 386 -8.98 49.08 0.91
N ALA A 387 -8.02 49.84 0.37
CA ALA A 387 -6.80 49.30 -0.21
C ALA A 387 -6.11 48.27 0.70
N ASP A 388 -6.26 48.42 2.03
CA ASP A 388 -5.75 47.50 3.04
C ASP A 388 -6.39 46.10 3.00
N VAL A 389 -7.68 45.97 2.65
CA VAL A 389 -8.37 44.68 2.52
C VAL A 389 -7.98 43.97 1.23
N VAL A 390 -7.80 44.75 0.14
CA VAL A 390 -7.29 44.20 -1.13
C VAL A 390 -5.83 43.76 -0.97
N ALA A 391 -5.00 44.56 -0.31
CA ALA A 391 -3.61 44.22 -0.01
C ALA A 391 -3.49 43.01 0.94
N ALA A 392 -4.41 42.87 1.91
CA ALA A 392 -4.48 41.69 2.76
C ALA A 392 -4.87 40.44 1.96
N LEU A 393 -5.83 40.56 1.04
CA LEU A 393 -6.25 39.45 0.17
C LEU A 393 -5.16 39.06 -0.84
N GLU A 394 -4.39 40.03 -1.35
CA GLU A 394 -3.20 39.78 -2.17
C GLU A 394 -2.12 39.05 -1.36
N GLY A 395 -1.87 39.46 -0.11
CA GLY A 395 -0.95 38.75 0.80
C GLY A 395 -1.41 37.32 1.13
N ASP A 396 -2.71 37.12 1.34
CA ASP A 396 -3.28 35.78 1.54
C ASP A 396 -3.17 34.91 0.28
N LEU A 397 -3.35 35.47 -0.91
CA LEU A 397 -3.16 34.77 -2.19
C LEU A 397 -1.70 34.38 -2.41
N GLU A 398 -0.75 35.24 -2.06
CA GLU A 398 0.68 34.96 -2.16
C GLU A 398 1.07 33.82 -1.21
N ARG A 399 0.59 33.85 0.04
CA ARG A 399 0.80 32.78 1.03
C ARG A 399 0.20 31.46 0.57
N ILE A 400 -1.04 31.47 0.08
CA ILE A 400 -1.68 30.25 -0.45
C ILE A 400 -0.88 29.72 -1.66
N ALA A 401 -0.37 30.59 -2.54
CA ALA A 401 0.44 30.16 -3.67
C ALA A 401 1.81 29.59 -3.26
N GLU A 402 2.38 30.03 -2.15
CA GLU A 402 3.61 29.47 -1.58
C GLU A 402 3.33 28.13 -0.90
N GLU A 403 2.26 28.04 -0.09
CA GLU A 403 1.76 26.79 0.49
C GLU A 403 1.46 25.74 -0.59
N LEU A 404 0.90 26.14 -1.74
CA LEU A 404 0.60 25.24 -2.86
C LEU A 404 1.89 24.74 -3.55
N ARG A 405 2.92 25.58 -3.66
CA ARG A 405 4.23 25.17 -4.20
C ARG A 405 4.97 24.25 -3.24
N ASP A 406 4.92 24.52 -1.95
CA ASP A 406 5.48 23.65 -0.92
C ASP A 406 4.78 22.29 -0.92
N LEU A 407 3.44 22.28 -1.01
CA LEU A 407 2.66 21.04 -1.10
C LEU A 407 2.91 20.27 -2.42
N GLU A 408 3.12 20.97 -3.54
CA GLU A 408 3.48 20.36 -4.82
C GLU A 408 4.90 19.75 -4.76
N ALA A 409 5.85 20.42 -4.09
CA ALA A 409 7.19 19.90 -3.85
C ALA A 409 7.19 18.70 -2.88
N GLU A 410 6.35 18.74 -1.86
CA GLU A 410 6.17 17.65 -0.89
C GLU A 410 5.50 16.44 -1.56
N SER A 411 4.47 16.66 -2.39
CA SER A 411 3.86 15.65 -3.26
C SER A 411 4.88 15.01 -4.21
N ALA A 412 5.74 15.80 -4.86
CA ALA A 412 6.79 15.28 -5.75
C ALA A 412 7.87 14.46 -5.01
N ARG A 413 8.14 14.77 -3.72
CA ARG A 413 9.05 13.99 -2.88
C ARG A 413 8.44 12.64 -2.46
N HIS A 414 7.15 12.61 -2.14
CA HIS A 414 6.46 11.36 -1.78
C HIS A 414 6.09 10.51 -3.00
N ALA A 415 5.82 11.13 -4.15
CA ALA A 415 5.65 10.49 -5.46
C ALA A 415 6.99 10.33 -6.20
N SER A 416 8.09 10.09 -5.47
CA SER A 416 9.34 9.76 -6.14
C SER A 416 9.13 8.45 -6.92
N LYS A 417 9.54 8.42 -8.18
CA LYS A 417 9.42 7.22 -9.02
C LYS A 417 10.10 5.98 -8.40
N GLN A 418 11.01 6.21 -7.45
CA GLN A 418 11.72 5.20 -6.69
C GLN A 418 10.88 4.60 -5.55
N THR A 419 10.10 5.39 -4.81
CA THR A 419 9.16 4.86 -3.81
C THR A 419 8.06 4.04 -4.48
N VAL A 420 7.54 4.52 -5.62
CA VAL A 420 6.56 3.76 -6.43
C VAL A 420 7.19 2.48 -6.96
N SER A 421 8.39 2.51 -7.53
CA SER A 421 9.07 1.31 -8.02
C SER A 421 9.43 0.31 -6.91
N THR A 422 9.72 0.80 -5.70
CA THR A 422 9.98 -0.06 -4.54
C THR A 422 8.69 -0.70 -4.05
N LEU A 423 7.59 0.06 -4.03
CA LEU A 423 6.28 -0.45 -3.67
C LEU A 423 5.76 -1.45 -4.70
N GLU A 424 6.00 -1.22 -6.00
CA GLU A 424 5.72 -2.19 -7.08
C GLU A 424 6.54 -3.47 -6.90
N GLY A 425 7.84 -3.36 -6.57
CA GLY A 425 8.68 -4.54 -6.30
C GLY A 425 8.25 -5.32 -5.05
N ASN A 426 7.86 -4.61 -3.99
CA ASN A 426 7.31 -5.21 -2.78
C ASN A 426 5.95 -5.87 -3.05
N LEU A 427 5.09 -5.26 -3.87
CA LEU A 427 3.81 -5.82 -4.27
C LEU A 427 4.00 -7.08 -5.12
N GLU A 428 4.97 -7.11 -6.04
CA GLU A 428 5.28 -8.28 -6.85
C GLU A 428 5.86 -9.43 -6.01
N THR A 429 6.68 -9.09 -5.01
CA THR A 429 7.18 -10.07 -4.02
C THR A 429 6.06 -10.61 -3.15
N LEU A 430 5.17 -9.73 -2.68
CA LEU A 430 4.02 -10.11 -1.86
C LEU A 430 3.01 -10.94 -2.66
N SER A 431 2.79 -10.62 -3.94
CA SER A 431 1.97 -11.43 -4.85
C SER A 431 2.56 -12.83 -5.02
N THR A 432 3.88 -12.94 -5.22
CA THR A 432 4.54 -14.25 -5.36
C THR A 432 4.45 -15.06 -4.06
N ALA A 433 4.55 -14.39 -2.91
CA ALA A 433 4.35 -15.04 -1.61
C ALA A 433 2.89 -15.49 -1.41
N PHE A 434 1.92 -14.72 -1.89
CA PHE A 434 0.51 -15.08 -1.82
C PHE A 434 0.18 -16.28 -2.71
N ASP A 435 0.74 -16.34 -3.92
CA ASP A 435 0.63 -17.49 -4.82
C ASP A 435 1.21 -18.75 -4.15
N GLY A 436 2.37 -18.62 -3.47
CA GLY A 436 2.97 -19.74 -2.71
C GLY A 436 2.10 -20.23 -1.55
N VAL A 437 1.45 -19.31 -0.83
CA VAL A 437 0.49 -19.67 0.24
C VAL A 437 -0.78 -20.31 -0.34
N GLU A 438 -1.25 -19.85 -1.51
CA GLU A 438 -2.39 -20.47 -2.20
C GLU A 438 -2.07 -21.91 -2.62
N ASP A 439 -0.87 -22.15 -3.16
CA ASP A 439 -0.39 -23.49 -3.50
C ASP A 439 -0.28 -24.37 -2.24
N ASP A 440 0.30 -23.86 -1.13
CA ASP A 440 0.41 -24.59 0.14
C ASP A 440 -0.97 -24.95 0.73
N VAL A 441 -1.94 -24.04 0.61
CA VAL A 441 -3.33 -24.29 1.05
C VAL A 441 -3.99 -25.36 0.16
N GLY A 442 -3.77 -25.33 -1.15
CA GLY A 442 -4.27 -26.35 -2.07
C GLY A 442 -3.67 -27.73 -1.82
N ASP A 443 -2.37 -27.80 -1.51
CA ASP A 443 -1.70 -29.04 -1.11
C ASP A 443 -2.23 -29.57 0.23
N LEU A 444 -2.49 -28.68 1.20
CA LEU A 444 -3.07 -29.06 2.49
C LEU A 444 -4.52 -29.54 2.36
N GLU A 445 -5.33 -28.90 1.50
CA GLU A 445 -6.70 -29.33 1.19
C GLU A 445 -6.70 -30.74 0.59
N SER A 446 -5.83 -30.98 -0.39
CA SER A 446 -5.67 -32.29 -1.02
C SER A 446 -5.25 -33.36 0.00
N ALA A 447 -4.32 -33.03 0.91
CA ALA A 447 -3.88 -33.95 1.96
C ALA A 447 -4.99 -34.26 2.98
N LEU A 448 -5.81 -33.28 3.34
CA LEU A 448 -6.96 -33.48 4.22
C LEU A 448 -8.03 -34.34 3.54
N GLU A 449 -8.28 -34.13 2.25
CA GLU A 449 -9.24 -34.91 1.47
C GLU A 449 -8.83 -36.39 1.41
N ASP A 450 -7.53 -36.66 1.17
CA ASP A 450 -6.96 -38.02 1.23
C ASP A 450 -7.08 -38.67 2.62
N GLU A 451 -6.91 -37.88 3.70
CA GLU A 451 -7.11 -38.38 5.08
C GLU A 451 -8.58 -38.67 5.37
N PHE A 452 -9.52 -37.84 4.90
CA PHE A 452 -10.95 -38.08 5.04
C PHE A 452 -11.40 -39.32 4.29
N ASP A 453 -10.95 -39.51 3.04
CA ASP A 453 -11.22 -40.72 2.25
C ASP A 453 -10.70 -41.97 2.97
N THR A 454 -9.51 -41.87 3.57
CA THR A 454 -8.93 -42.96 4.38
C THR A 454 -9.77 -43.24 5.62
N LEU A 455 -10.26 -42.20 6.31
CA LEU A 455 -11.09 -42.32 7.50
C LEU A 455 -12.46 -42.93 7.16
N GLU A 456 -13.08 -42.53 6.06
CA GLU A 456 -14.35 -43.07 5.58
C GLU A 456 -14.23 -44.56 5.25
N ALA A 457 -13.17 -44.97 4.55
CA ALA A 457 -12.89 -46.38 4.29
C ALA A 457 -12.66 -47.19 5.58
N MET A 458 -12.02 -46.59 6.60
CA MET A 458 -11.87 -47.21 7.92
C MET A 458 -13.20 -47.36 8.65
N ILE A 459 -14.08 -46.36 8.57
CA ILE A 459 -15.42 -46.40 9.16
C ILE A 459 -16.25 -47.50 8.50
N GLU A 460 -16.27 -47.59 7.17
CA GLU A 460 -17.01 -48.63 6.44
C GLU A 460 -16.51 -50.04 6.81
N THR A 461 -15.20 -50.20 6.94
CA THR A 461 -14.60 -51.47 7.40
C THR A 461 -14.99 -51.80 8.84
N LEU A 462 -15.07 -50.80 9.71
CA LEU A 462 -15.51 -50.97 11.10
C LEU A 462 -16.99 -51.38 11.15
N GLU A 463 -17.86 -50.69 10.41
CA GLU A 463 -19.30 -50.97 10.36
C GLU A 463 -19.59 -52.39 9.89
N THR A 464 -18.92 -52.83 8.81
CA THR A 464 -19.06 -54.19 8.29
C THR A 464 -18.57 -55.24 9.31
N THR A 465 -17.43 -55.00 9.95
CA THR A 465 -16.92 -55.89 11.01
C THR A 465 -17.88 -55.96 12.19
N THR A 466 -18.43 -54.83 12.63
CA THR A 466 -19.35 -54.76 13.76
C THR A 466 -20.70 -55.44 13.44
N ALA A 467 -21.17 -55.32 12.19
CA ALA A 467 -22.36 -56.00 11.70
C ALA A 467 -22.17 -57.54 11.69
N ASP A 468 -21.03 -58.01 11.19
CA ASP A 468 -20.69 -59.44 11.17
C ASP A 468 -20.56 -60.01 12.59
N GLU A 469 -19.92 -59.27 13.51
CA GLU A 469 -19.81 -59.67 14.92
C GLU A 469 -21.17 -59.73 15.62
N ARG A 470 -22.08 -58.79 15.33
CA ARG A 470 -23.45 -58.82 15.83
C ARG A 470 -24.22 -60.03 15.33
N ALA A 471 -24.13 -60.33 14.04
CA ALA A 471 -24.79 -61.51 13.46
C ALA A 471 -24.29 -62.80 14.12
N ALA A 472 -22.97 -62.93 14.30
CA ALA A 472 -22.37 -64.09 14.95
C ALA A 472 -22.75 -64.22 16.44
N LEU A 473 -22.97 -63.10 17.14
CA LEU A 473 -23.47 -63.08 18.52
C LEU A 473 -24.93 -63.52 18.60
N ASP A 474 -25.77 -63.09 17.66
CA ASP A 474 -27.19 -63.42 17.60
C ASP A 474 -27.41 -64.92 17.34
N ASP A 475 -26.66 -65.48 16.38
CA ASP A 475 -26.65 -66.93 16.11
C ASP A 475 -26.26 -67.73 17.37
N ARG A 476 -25.25 -67.25 18.10
CA ARG A 476 -24.76 -67.91 19.32
C ARG A 476 -25.72 -67.77 20.50
N ILE A 477 -26.48 -66.69 20.57
CA ILE A 477 -27.58 -66.53 21.54
C ILE A 477 -28.70 -67.50 21.20
N SER A 478 -29.05 -67.67 19.91
CA SER A 478 -30.05 -68.64 19.47
C SER A 478 -29.67 -70.08 19.85
N ASP A 479 -28.43 -70.49 19.56
CA ASP A 479 -27.93 -71.82 19.93
C ASP A 479 -28.02 -72.06 21.45
N LEU A 480 -27.74 -71.04 22.26
CA LEU A 480 -27.79 -71.14 23.71
C LEU A 480 -29.23 -71.21 24.25
N VAL A 481 -30.17 -70.55 23.58
CA VAL A 481 -31.61 -70.66 23.88
C VAL A 481 -32.09 -72.08 23.59
N ASP A 482 -31.71 -72.66 22.45
CA ASP A 482 -32.06 -74.04 22.11
C ASP A 482 -31.46 -75.05 23.10
N ASP A 483 -30.20 -74.86 23.52
CA ASP A 483 -29.59 -75.66 24.59
C ASP A 483 -30.35 -75.53 25.93
N LEU A 484 -30.81 -74.33 26.28
CA LEU A 484 -31.54 -74.08 27.53
C LEU A 484 -32.93 -74.74 27.53
N ASP A 485 -33.63 -74.68 26.40
CA ASP A 485 -34.90 -75.40 26.22
C ASP A 485 -34.69 -76.91 26.35
N GLY A 486 -33.60 -77.45 25.77
CA GLY A 486 -33.23 -78.86 25.94
C GLY A 486 -32.95 -79.25 27.41
N VAL A 487 -32.35 -78.36 28.21
CA VAL A 487 -32.15 -78.58 29.65
C VAL A 487 -33.48 -78.53 30.42
N SER A 488 -34.39 -77.64 30.02
CA SER A 488 -35.74 -77.58 30.61
C SER A 488 -36.50 -78.88 30.35
N ASP A 489 -36.50 -79.37 29.11
CA ASP A 489 -37.15 -80.64 28.72
C ASP A 489 -36.56 -81.84 29.49
N CYS A 490 -35.23 -81.85 29.68
CA CYS A 490 -34.56 -82.88 30.49
C CYS A 490 -34.98 -82.79 31.97
N THR A 491 -35.17 -81.59 32.50
CA THR A 491 -35.60 -81.35 33.89
C THR A 491 -37.04 -81.82 34.09
N ASP A 492 -37.95 -81.51 33.16
CA ASP A 492 -39.34 -81.99 33.20
C ASP A 492 -39.38 -83.53 33.14
N THR A 493 -38.55 -84.13 32.28
CA THR A 493 -38.41 -85.59 32.19
C THR A 493 -37.88 -86.19 33.49
N LEU A 494 -36.96 -85.51 34.16
CA LEU A 494 -36.40 -85.94 35.45
C LEU A 494 -37.45 -85.87 36.56
N ASP A 495 -38.26 -84.81 36.60
CA ASP A 495 -39.35 -84.66 37.56
C ASP A 495 -40.42 -85.75 37.38
N ASP A 496 -40.80 -86.05 36.13
CA ASP A 496 -41.70 -87.16 35.80
C ASP A 496 -41.13 -88.50 36.27
N LEU A 497 -39.81 -88.73 36.07
CA LEU A 497 -39.13 -89.93 36.54
C LEU A 497 -39.09 -90.00 38.08
N LEU A 498 -38.87 -88.89 38.78
CA LEU A 498 -38.84 -88.85 40.24
C LEU A 498 -40.23 -89.13 40.84
N GLU A 499 -41.30 -88.64 40.22
CA GLU A 499 -42.68 -88.92 40.64
C GLU A 499 -43.06 -90.38 40.38
N ALA A 500 -42.61 -90.96 39.25
CA ALA A 500 -42.72 -92.39 38.99
C ALA A 500 -41.94 -93.24 40.02
N LEU A 501 -40.68 -92.87 40.31
CA LEU A 501 -39.83 -93.59 41.27
C LEU A 501 -40.42 -93.52 42.68
N ARG A 502 -41.00 -92.38 43.08
CA ARG A 502 -41.68 -92.21 44.36
C ARG A 502 -42.90 -93.13 44.48
N THR A 503 -43.69 -93.22 43.41
CA THR A 503 -44.84 -94.14 43.34
C THR A 503 -44.40 -95.59 43.41
N GLU A 504 -43.28 -95.93 42.77
CA GLU A 504 -42.71 -97.27 42.77
C GLU A 504 -42.09 -97.65 44.13
N VAL A 505 -41.51 -96.69 44.87
CA VAL A 505 -41.05 -96.88 46.25
C VAL A 505 -42.24 -97.11 47.21
N GLU A 506 -43.34 -96.36 47.08
CA GLU A 506 -44.57 -96.60 47.85
C GLU A 506 -45.19 -97.98 47.54
N SER A 507 -45.09 -98.41 46.28
CA SER A 507 -45.47 -99.77 45.84
C SER A 507 -44.54 -100.85 46.41
N LEU A 508 -43.21 -100.66 46.37
CA LEU A 508 -42.22 -101.60 46.91
C LEU A 508 -42.32 -101.77 48.44
N GLU A 509 -42.65 -100.70 49.17
CA GLU A 509 -42.90 -100.76 50.62
C GLU A 509 -44.11 -101.65 50.95
N THR A 510 -45.07 -101.76 50.02
CA THR A 510 -46.22 -102.68 50.15
C THR A 510 -45.98 -104.11 49.63
N THR A 511 -44.94 -104.34 48.82
CA THR A 511 -44.76 -105.58 48.03
C THR A 511 -43.54 -106.44 48.44
N THR A 512 -42.91 -106.17 49.60
CA THR A 512 -41.77 -106.96 50.10
C THR A 512 -42.20 -108.33 50.68
N ALA A 513 -42.77 -109.21 49.84
CA ALA A 513 -42.96 -110.64 50.14
C ALA A 513 -43.23 -111.51 48.88
N SER A 514 -42.21 -111.90 48.07
CA SER A 514 -42.05 -113.25 47.47
C SER A 514 -41.21 -113.26 46.16
N ALA A 515 -40.46 -114.35 45.95
CA ALA A 515 -39.48 -114.70 44.89
C ALA A 515 -39.76 -114.42 43.39
N ALA A 516 -40.82 -113.68 43.00
CA ALA A 516 -40.89 -113.01 41.70
C ALA A 516 -39.95 -111.78 41.63
N ASP A 517 -39.48 -111.32 42.80
CA ASP A 517 -38.61 -110.14 42.99
C ASP A 517 -37.24 -110.24 42.28
N LEU A 518 -36.71 -111.43 41.98
CA LEU A 518 -35.40 -111.59 41.36
C LEU A 518 -35.39 -111.34 39.84
N ASP A 519 -36.49 -111.64 39.15
CA ASP A 519 -36.61 -111.35 37.70
C ASP A 519 -36.83 -109.85 37.47
N ALA A 520 -37.61 -109.18 38.33
CA ALA A 520 -37.80 -107.72 38.28
C ALA A 520 -36.52 -106.94 38.62
N VAL A 521 -35.71 -107.43 39.58
CA VAL A 521 -34.38 -106.87 39.86
C VAL A 521 -33.43 -107.07 38.67
N THR A 522 -33.54 -108.18 37.95
CA THR A 522 -32.74 -108.40 36.73
C THR A 522 -33.15 -107.44 35.61
N GLU A 523 -34.43 -107.17 35.46
CA GLU A 523 -34.94 -106.25 34.43
C GLU A 523 -34.60 -104.78 34.74
N THR A 524 -34.65 -104.37 36.01
CA THR A 524 -34.22 -103.03 36.45
C THR A 524 -32.71 -102.83 36.33
N VAL A 525 -31.90 -103.87 36.61
CA VAL A 525 -30.44 -103.81 36.39
C VAL A 525 -30.12 -103.67 34.90
N SER A 526 -30.81 -104.40 34.01
CA SER A 526 -30.62 -104.23 32.56
C SER A 526 -31.02 -102.83 32.10
N ARG A 527 -32.13 -102.29 32.62
CA ARG A 527 -32.57 -100.94 32.28
C ARG A 527 -31.60 -99.87 32.76
N LEU A 528 -31.02 -100.06 33.94
CA LEU A 528 -29.98 -99.16 34.47
C LEU A 528 -28.66 -99.26 33.68
N ASP A 529 -28.37 -100.42 33.09
CA ASP A 529 -27.24 -100.63 32.17
C ASP A 529 -27.47 -99.83 30.86
N ASP A 530 -28.69 -99.91 30.30
CA ASP A 530 -29.09 -99.12 29.13
C ASP A 530 -29.06 -97.60 29.41
N ASP A 531 -29.52 -97.17 30.59
CA ASP A 531 -29.48 -95.77 31.02
C ASP A 531 -28.01 -95.30 31.22
N LEU A 532 -27.13 -96.15 31.75
CA LEU A 532 -25.70 -95.87 31.89
C LEU A 532 -24.98 -95.78 30.55
N ASP A 533 -25.35 -96.61 29.58
CA ASP A 533 -24.84 -96.52 28.21
C ASP A 533 -25.26 -95.18 27.58
N THR A 534 -26.51 -94.75 27.78
CA THR A 534 -27.01 -93.45 27.30
C THR A 534 -26.24 -92.28 27.94
N VAL A 535 -26.01 -92.30 29.26
CA VAL A 535 -25.18 -91.30 29.94
C VAL A 535 -23.72 -91.33 29.42
N GLY A 536 -23.20 -92.51 29.09
CA GLY A 536 -21.90 -92.66 28.44
C GLY A 536 -21.82 -91.98 27.08
N GLU A 537 -22.88 -92.07 26.28
CA GLU A 537 -22.99 -91.38 24.98
C GLU A 537 -23.05 -89.85 25.13
N ASP A 538 -23.77 -89.35 26.14
CA ASP A 538 -23.88 -87.91 26.40
C ASP A 538 -22.56 -87.31 26.91
N VAL A 539 -21.82 -88.02 27.76
CA VAL A 539 -20.48 -87.63 28.18
C VAL A 539 -19.51 -87.60 26.98
N ALA A 540 -19.65 -88.53 26.03
CA ALA A 540 -18.85 -88.51 24.80
C ALA A 540 -19.20 -87.32 23.89
N ARG A 541 -20.49 -86.96 23.80
CA ARG A 541 -20.92 -85.74 23.09
C ARG A 541 -20.38 -84.47 23.74
N LEU A 542 -20.42 -84.37 25.07
CA LEU A 542 -19.86 -83.23 25.81
C LEU A 542 -18.35 -83.13 25.64
N GLY A 543 -17.63 -84.26 25.65
CA GLY A 543 -16.20 -84.30 25.32
C GLY A 543 -15.92 -83.70 23.95
N SER A 544 -16.70 -84.09 22.94
CA SER A 544 -16.58 -83.57 21.57
C SER A 544 -16.86 -82.05 21.49
N ARG A 545 -17.86 -81.55 22.23
CA ARG A 545 -18.14 -80.09 22.33
C ARG A 545 -17.00 -79.34 23.02
N SER A 546 -16.42 -79.89 24.07
CA SER A 546 -15.27 -79.29 24.79
C SER A 546 -14.03 -79.21 23.89
N ASP A 547 -13.76 -80.25 23.10
CA ASP A 547 -12.66 -80.25 22.12
C ASP A 547 -12.89 -79.21 21.02
N GLY A 548 -14.14 -79.07 20.55
CA GLY A 548 -14.52 -78.02 19.60
C GLY A 548 -14.34 -76.60 20.15
N LEU A 549 -14.68 -76.37 21.43
CA LEU A 549 -14.47 -75.08 22.09
C LEU A 549 -12.98 -74.77 22.28
N ALA A 550 -12.17 -75.77 22.65
CA ALA A 550 -10.73 -75.62 22.74
C ALA A 550 -10.12 -75.21 21.39
N GLY A 551 -10.54 -75.85 20.29
CA GLY A 551 -10.09 -75.48 18.94
C GLY A 551 -10.46 -74.04 18.55
N ARG A 552 -11.69 -73.59 18.86
CA ARG A 552 -12.13 -72.21 18.59
C ARG A 552 -11.34 -71.17 19.40
N LEU A 553 -11.01 -71.46 20.66
CA LEU A 553 -10.18 -70.58 21.49
C LEU A 553 -8.75 -70.46 20.96
N GLU A 554 -8.19 -71.57 20.48
CA GLU A 554 -6.86 -71.60 19.88
C GLU A 554 -6.82 -70.77 18.58
N GLU A 555 -7.87 -70.88 17.76
CA GLU A 555 -8.03 -70.05 16.56
C GLU A 555 -8.20 -68.56 16.91
N GLN A 556 -8.99 -68.21 17.93
CA GLN A 556 -9.10 -66.83 18.41
C GLN A 556 -7.76 -66.28 18.93
N ALA A 557 -6.98 -67.08 19.65
CA ALA A 557 -5.65 -66.67 20.11
C ALA A 557 -4.72 -66.33 18.94
N THR A 558 -4.75 -67.12 17.86
CA THR A 558 -3.95 -66.82 16.66
C THR A 558 -4.41 -65.54 15.96
N ARG A 559 -5.72 -65.26 15.93
CA ARG A 559 -6.28 -64.05 15.33
C ARG A 559 -5.94 -62.80 16.12
N ILE A 560 -5.98 -62.87 17.46
CA ILE A 560 -5.56 -61.77 18.33
C ILE A 560 -4.05 -61.51 18.16
N GLY A 561 -3.24 -62.57 18.05
CA GLY A 561 -1.81 -62.44 17.76
C GLY A 561 -1.55 -61.68 16.46
N SER A 562 -2.22 -62.05 15.36
CA SER A 562 -2.02 -61.38 14.07
C SER A 562 -2.51 -59.93 14.06
N VAL A 563 -3.56 -59.60 14.83
CA VAL A 563 -4.01 -58.22 15.02
C VAL A 563 -2.97 -57.41 15.81
N ALA A 564 -2.39 -57.99 16.87
CA ALA A 564 -1.34 -57.33 17.65
C ALA A 564 -0.08 -57.06 16.80
N ASP A 565 0.31 -58.00 15.94
CA ASP A 565 1.43 -57.84 15.01
C ASP A 565 1.15 -56.70 14.00
N ARG A 566 -0.07 -56.62 13.44
CA ARG A 566 -0.47 -55.54 12.53
C ARG A 566 -0.48 -54.17 13.21
N LEU A 567 -0.91 -54.09 14.46
CA LEU A 567 -0.96 -52.84 15.23
C LEU A 567 0.46 -52.37 15.58
N THR A 568 1.36 -53.30 15.89
CA THR A 568 2.79 -53.00 16.09
C THR A 568 3.44 -52.45 14.82
N ALA A 569 3.21 -53.10 13.67
CA ALA A 569 3.74 -52.63 12.39
C ALA A 569 3.21 -51.22 12.01
N ARG A 570 1.94 -50.92 12.31
CA ARG A 570 1.37 -49.59 12.05
C ARG A 570 1.94 -48.52 12.98
N ALA A 571 2.28 -48.87 14.22
CA ALA A 571 2.95 -47.96 15.15
C ALA A 571 4.38 -47.64 14.67
N GLU A 572 5.15 -48.65 14.27
CA GLU A 572 6.49 -48.45 13.69
C GLU A 572 6.44 -47.58 12.43
N GLN A 573 5.44 -47.78 11.57
CA GLN A 573 5.25 -46.95 10.38
C GLN A 573 4.88 -45.49 10.71
N ALA A 574 4.12 -45.26 11.78
CA ALA A 574 3.77 -43.90 12.22
C ALA A 574 4.99 -43.17 12.82
N ASP A 575 5.83 -43.88 13.57
CA ASP A 575 7.08 -43.32 14.12
C ASP A 575 8.06 -42.95 13.00
N GLU A 576 8.17 -43.80 11.97
CA GLU A 576 8.99 -43.51 10.78
C GLU A 576 8.49 -42.28 10.00
N LYS A 577 7.17 -42.17 9.78
CA LYS A 577 6.59 -40.97 9.14
C LYS A 577 6.82 -39.70 9.96
N ARG A 578 6.77 -39.78 11.29
CA ARG A 578 7.05 -38.64 12.16
C ARG A 578 8.52 -38.21 12.05
N ALA A 579 9.45 -39.15 12.04
CA ALA A 579 10.86 -38.83 11.84
C ALA A 579 11.10 -38.16 10.48
N GLN A 580 10.45 -38.64 9.41
CA GLN A 580 10.54 -38.02 8.09
C GLN A 580 9.95 -36.61 8.04
N LEU A 581 8.84 -36.37 8.75
CA LEU A 581 8.25 -35.03 8.88
C LEU A 581 9.16 -34.08 9.69
N GLU A 582 9.81 -34.58 10.74
CA GLU A 582 10.75 -33.81 11.55
C GLU A 582 11.99 -33.39 10.72
N ASP A 583 12.59 -34.32 9.99
CA ASP A 583 13.70 -34.03 9.07
C ASP A 583 13.28 -33.06 7.94
N GLY A 584 12.06 -33.22 7.42
CA GLY A 584 11.49 -32.33 6.41
C GLY A 584 11.30 -30.91 6.94
N LEU A 585 10.79 -30.77 8.16
CA LEU A 585 10.58 -29.49 8.82
C LEU A 585 11.90 -28.79 9.15
N GLU A 586 12.92 -29.53 9.61
CA GLU A 586 14.27 -28.98 9.81
C GLU A 586 14.87 -28.49 8.49
N THR A 587 14.67 -29.22 7.40
CA THR A 587 15.12 -28.80 6.06
C THR A 587 14.44 -27.49 5.64
N VAL A 588 13.12 -27.39 5.81
CA VAL A 588 12.36 -26.17 5.50
C VAL A 588 12.82 -25.01 6.39
N GLU A 589 13.03 -25.22 7.68
CA GLU A 589 13.53 -24.19 8.61
C GLU A 589 14.90 -23.66 8.18
N THR A 590 15.82 -24.56 7.78
CA THR A 590 17.13 -24.14 7.27
C THR A 590 17.03 -23.36 5.96
N SER A 591 16.14 -23.76 5.04
CA SER A 591 15.91 -23.04 3.78
C SER A 591 15.37 -21.63 4.02
N PHE A 592 14.32 -21.49 4.85
CA PHE A 592 13.77 -20.18 5.20
C PHE A 592 14.78 -19.29 5.89
N LYS A 593 15.62 -19.86 6.76
CA LYS A 593 16.69 -19.11 7.42
C LYS A 593 17.72 -18.59 6.43
N ASP A 594 18.10 -19.40 5.45
CA ASP A 594 19.05 -19.01 4.42
C ASP A 594 18.44 -17.93 3.50
N GLU A 595 17.19 -18.09 3.08
CA GLU A 595 16.44 -17.10 2.30
C GLU A 595 16.30 -15.77 3.05
N LEU A 596 15.88 -15.79 4.32
CA LEU A 596 15.85 -14.58 5.16
C LEU A 596 17.23 -13.94 5.28
N GLY A 597 18.29 -14.73 5.40
CA GLY A 597 19.65 -14.22 5.41
C GLY A 597 20.09 -13.61 4.06
N THR A 598 19.52 -14.03 2.93
CA THR A 598 19.73 -13.36 1.64
C THR A 598 18.97 -12.05 1.55
N VAL A 599 17.70 -12.04 1.98
CA VAL A 599 16.87 -10.83 2.01
C VAL A 599 17.48 -9.76 2.92
N GLU A 600 18.01 -10.13 4.09
CA GLU A 600 18.68 -9.21 5.00
C GLU A 600 19.89 -8.51 4.33
N ARG A 601 20.70 -9.26 3.57
CA ARG A 601 21.84 -8.71 2.81
C ARG A 601 21.40 -7.82 1.66
N ASP A 602 20.32 -8.17 0.99
CA ASP A 602 19.76 -7.36 -0.09
C ASP A 602 19.21 -6.03 0.46
N LEU A 603 18.55 -6.04 1.62
CA LEU A 603 18.08 -4.82 2.29
C LEU A 603 19.25 -3.93 2.75
N GLU A 604 20.34 -4.51 3.26
CA GLU A 604 21.55 -3.76 3.60
C GLU A 604 22.15 -3.10 2.36
N THR A 605 22.26 -3.84 1.24
CA THR A 605 22.74 -3.31 -0.05
C THR A 605 21.83 -2.19 -0.60
N ILE A 606 20.50 -2.34 -0.49
CA ILE A 606 19.56 -1.30 -0.91
C ILE A 606 19.71 -0.05 -0.05
N THR A 607 19.92 -0.22 1.26
CA THR A 607 20.12 0.89 2.21
C THR A 607 21.38 1.69 1.87
N GLU A 608 22.49 1.01 1.55
CA GLU A 608 23.71 1.67 1.09
C GLU A 608 23.49 2.46 -0.21
N ARG A 609 22.79 1.85 -1.18
CA ARG A 609 22.48 2.52 -2.46
C ARG A 609 21.57 3.73 -2.31
N LEU A 610 20.64 3.72 -1.35
CA LEU A 610 19.83 4.88 -1.02
C LEU A 610 20.67 5.99 -0.39
N GLY A 611 21.60 5.65 0.51
CA GLY A 611 22.56 6.61 1.06
C GLY A 611 23.43 7.28 -0.01
N ASP A 612 23.94 6.50 -0.97
CA ASP A 612 24.68 7.04 -2.13
C ASP A 612 23.81 7.97 -3.00
N LEU A 613 22.53 7.62 -3.16
CA LEU A 613 21.60 8.42 -3.96
C LEU A 613 21.25 9.74 -3.28
N ASP A 614 21.05 9.73 -1.97
CA ASP A 614 20.87 10.95 -1.16
C ASP A 614 22.10 11.86 -1.24
N GLY A 615 23.30 11.28 -1.20
CA GLY A 615 24.54 12.04 -1.41
C GLY A 615 24.58 12.74 -2.77
N ARG A 616 24.19 12.03 -3.84
CA ARG A 616 24.11 12.60 -5.20
C ARG A 616 23.02 13.66 -5.35
N ILE A 617 21.89 13.51 -4.65
CA ILE A 617 20.83 14.52 -4.64
C ILE A 617 21.32 15.80 -3.94
N ALA A 618 22.04 15.66 -2.82
CA ALA A 618 22.62 16.79 -2.12
C ALA A 618 23.67 17.53 -2.99
N GLU A 619 24.53 16.79 -3.68
CA GLU A 619 25.52 17.35 -4.62
C GLU A 619 24.83 18.13 -5.76
N LEU A 620 23.84 17.51 -6.42
CA LEU A 620 23.05 18.19 -7.47
C LEU A 620 22.32 19.43 -6.94
N GLY A 621 21.85 19.39 -5.69
CA GLY A 621 21.28 20.55 -5.02
C GLY A 621 22.27 21.72 -4.92
N GLY A 622 23.50 21.43 -4.50
CA GLY A 622 24.59 22.43 -4.44
C GLY A 622 25.00 22.96 -5.82
N GLU A 623 25.10 22.09 -6.83
CA GLU A 623 25.37 22.51 -8.22
C GLU A 623 24.25 23.42 -8.77
N LEU A 624 22.99 23.15 -8.39
CA LEU A 624 21.86 23.98 -8.83
C LEU A 624 21.86 25.36 -8.15
N GLU A 625 22.23 25.43 -6.86
CA GLU A 625 22.35 26.68 -6.11
C GLU A 625 23.49 27.57 -6.65
N THR A 626 24.64 26.98 -6.96
CA THR A 626 25.76 27.69 -7.59
C THR A 626 25.36 28.19 -8.99
N THR A 627 24.65 27.37 -9.77
CA THR A 627 24.14 27.77 -11.09
C THR A 627 23.11 28.90 -10.98
N ALA A 628 22.23 28.88 -9.98
CA ALA A 628 21.26 29.94 -9.74
C ALA A 628 21.95 31.27 -9.40
N THR A 629 22.97 31.22 -8.53
CA THR A 629 23.78 32.40 -8.17
C THR A 629 24.51 32.96 -9.40
N ALA A 630 25.06 32.10 -10.26
CA ALA A 630 25.71 32.53 -11.51
C ALA A 630 24.73 33.18 -12.50
N LEU A 631 23.48 32.70 -12.55
CA LEU A 631 22.43 33.27 -13.39
C LEU A 631 22.01 34.66 -12.89
N GLU A 632 21.89 34.85 -11.58
CA GLU A 632 21.60 36.15 -10.96
C GLU A 632 22.69 37.17 -11.29
N ALA A 633 23.96 36.80 -11.10
CA ALA A 633 25.10 37.64 -11.48
C ALA A 633 25.11 37.97 -13.00
N THR A 634 24.69 37.02 -13.84
CA THR A 634 24.53 37.26 -15.28
C THR A 634 23.39 38.23 -15.58
N GLY A 635 22.29 38.14 -14.84
CA GLY A 635 21.16 39.08 -14.91
C GLY A 635 21.58 40.51 -14.54
N GLU A 636 22.34 40.70 -13.47
CA GLU A 636 22.88 42.00 -13.07
C GLU A 636 23.80 42.60 -14.16
N ARG A 637 24.67 41.77 -14.74
CA ARG A 637 25.55 42.19 -15.85
C ARG A 637 24.78 42.57 -17.09
N LEU A 638 23.67 41.89 -17.38
CA LEU A 638 22.77 42.23 -18.48
C LEU A 638 22.13 43.60 -18.22
N GLY A 639 21.61 43.83 -17.01
CA GLY A 639 21.04 45.11 -16.59
C GLY A 639 22.03 46.27 -16.74
N SER A 640 23.25 46.10 -16.23
CA SER A 640 24.31 47.11 -16.42
C SER A 640 24.67 47.34 -17.89
N THR A 641 24.61 46.30 -18.73
CA THR A 641 24.84 46.44 -20.17
C THR A 641 23.70 47.20 -20.84
N GLU A 642 22.45 46.94 -20.44
CA GLU A 642 21.27 47.64 -20.93
C GLU A 642 21.32 49.14 -20.57
N ASP A 643 21.68 49.47 -19.33
CA ASP A 643 21.91 50.86 -18.90
C ASP A 643 22.97 51.56 -19.74
N ARG A 644 24.08 50.86 -20.04
CA ARG A 644 25.16 51.39 -20.90
C ARG A 644 24.70 51.61 -22.33
N VAL A 645 23.85 50.73 -22.88
CA VAL A 645 23.27 50.90 -24.21
C VAL A 645 22.32 52.09 -24.22
N GLY A 646 21.47 52.25 -23.20
CA GLY A 646 20.61 53.42 -23.04
C GLY A 646 21.40 54.73 -23.01
N ALA A 647 22.45 54.79 -22.20
CA ALA A 647 23.34 55.95 -22.13
C ALA A 647 24.05 56.23 -23.47
N LEU A 648 24.43 55.19 -24.22
CA LEU A 648 25.04 55.34 -25.54
C LEU A 648 24.05 55.90 -26.57
N ASP A 649 22.79 55.50 -26.53
CA ASP A 649 21.73 55.99 -27.41
C ASP A 649 21.43 57.48 -27.16
N GLU A 650 21.42 57.89 -25.89
CA GLU A 650 21.32 59.31 -25.52
C GLU A 650 22.52 60.10 -26.06
N ALA A 651 23.74 59.60 -25.84
CA ALA A 651 24.96 60.23 -26.35
C ALA A 651 24.99 60.32 -27.88
N LEU A 652 24.50 59.30 -28.60
CA LEU A 652 24.37 59.31 -30.06
C LEU A 652 23.34 60.34 -30.54
N THR A 653 22.26 60.52 -29.80
CA THR A 653 21.24 61.55 -30.09
C THR A 653 21.84 62.94 -29.95
N ASP A 654 22.56 63.19 -28.86
CA ASP A 654 23.34 64.41 -28.60
C ASP A 654 24.33 64.73 -29.73
N VAL A 655 25.13 63.74 -30.14
CA VAL A 655 26.11 63.90 -31.24
C VAL A 655 25.41 64.24 -32.55
N ARG A 656 24.26 63.60 -32.82
CA ARG A 656 23.46 63.87 -34.02
C ARG A 656 22.95 65.31 -34.04
N GLU A 657 22.45 65.81 -32.92
CA GLU A 657 22.02 67.21 -32.80
C GLU A 657 23.19 68.18 -33.01
N ARG A 658 24.34 67.95 -32.36
CA ARG A 658 25.54 68.79 -32.56
C ARG A 658 26.03 68.80 -34.01
N LEU A 659 25.98 67.65 -34.70
CA LEU A 659 26.32 67.59 -36.12
C LEU A 659 25.32 68.32 -37.01
N HIS A 660 24.02 68.29 -36.66
CA HIS A 660 23.00 69.05 -37.35
C HIS A 660 23.24 70.55 -37.20
N ASP A 661 23.44 71.03 -35.96
CA ASP A 661 23.74 72.43 -35.66
C ASP A 661 25.02 72.91 -36.38
N ARG A 662 26.07 72.08 -36.39
CA ARG A 662 27.31 72.40 -37.10
C ARG A 662 27.12 72.45 -38.61
N THR A 663 26.25 71.62 -39.16
CA THR A 663 25.90 71.65 -40.58
C THR A 663 25.19 72.95 -40.93
N ASP A 664 24.24 73.38 -40.09
CA ASP A 664 23.52 74.64 -40.26
C ASP A 664 24.45 75.86 -40.13
N ASP A 665 25.38 75.86 -39.16
CA ASP A 665 26.43 76.87 -39.03
C ASP A 665 27.32 76.93 -40.28
N LEU A 666 27.76 75.77 -40.79
CA LEU A 666 28.57 75.69 -41.99
C LEU A 666 27.83 76.22 -43.23
N ASP A 667 26.54 75.95 -43.37
CA ASP A 667 25.73 76.48 -44.48
C ASP A 667 25.59 78.00 -44.38
N ALA A 668 25.33 78.54 -43.18
CA ALA A 668 25.28 79.97 -42.92
C ALA A 668 26.61 80.67 -43.22
N ARG A 669 27.73 80.05 -42.83
CA ARG A 669 29.09 80.54 -43.14
C ARG A 669 29.38 80.47 -44.63
N LEU A 670 28.98 79.41 -45.33
CA LEU A 670 29.13 79.29 -46.79
C LEU A 670 28.31 80.33 -47.53
N LYS A 671 27.09 80.62 -47.07
CA LYS A 671 26.26 81.69 -47.61
C LYS A 671 26.93 83.05 -47.46
N THR A 672 27.41 83.35 -46.26
CA THR A 672 28.17 84.58 -45.97
C THR A 672 29.42 84.68 -46.83
N ALA A 673 30.20 83.59 -46.94
CA ALA A 673 31.38 83.54 -47.77
C ALA A 673 31.06 83.80 -49.25
N ARG A 674 29.98 83.21 -49.79
CA ARG A 674 29.52 83.52 -51.16
C ARG A 674 29.17 84.99 -51.33
N GLU A 675 28.42 85.57 -50.40
CA GLU A 675 28.08 87.00 -50.43
C GLU A 675 29.33 87.89 -50.41
N THR A 676 30.33 87.54 -49.59
CA THR A 676 31.62 88.25 -49.58
C THR A 676 32.40 88.07 -50.87
N ILE A 677 32.40 86.88 -51.48
CA ILE A 677 33.04 86.64 -52.78
C ILE A 677 32.36 87.47 -53.86
N THR A 678 31.03 87.51 -53.90
CA THR A 678 30.29 88.35 -54.86
C THR A 678 30.63 89.83 -54.66
N THR A 679 30.72 90.29 -53.41
CA THR A 679 31.14 91.67 -53.12
C THR A 679 32.59 91.92 -53.55
N LEU A 680 33.49 90.95 -53.31
CA LEU A 680 34.88 91.01 -53.75
C LEU A 680 34.98 91.03 -55.28
N GLU A 681 34.20 90.22 -55.99
CA GLU A 681 34.11 90.22 -57.45
C GLU A 681 33.61 91.58 -57.97
N GLU A 682 32.60 92.19 -57.34
CA GLU A 682 32.15 93.54 -57.66
C GLU A 682 33.25 94.58 -57.40
N THR A 683 33.97 94.50 -56.27
CA THR A 683 35.08 95.44 -55.99
C THR A 683 36.32 95.21 -56.85
N ALA A 684 36.57 93.98 -57.32
CA ALA A 684 37.66 93.65 -58.22
C ALA A 684 37.34 94.03 -59.66
N ALA A 685 36.05 94.07 -60.04
CA ALA A 685 35.57 94.62 -61.29
C ALA A 685 35.55 96.17 -61.31
N ASP A 686 35.83 96.82 -60.18
CA ASP A 686 35.87 98.29 -60.06
C ASP A 686 37.22 98.81 -60.58
N ASP A 687 37.30 99.06 -61.89
CA ASP A 687 38.47 99.60 -62.62
C ASP A 687 39.11 100.83 -61.94
N ALA A 688 38.33 101.56 -61.14
CA ALA A 688 38.78 102.70 -60.35
C ALA A 688 39.82 102.34 -59.27
N ARG A 689 39.80 101.13 -58.72
CA ARG A 689 40.82 100.69 -57.72
C ARG A 689 42.10 100.23 -58.38
N VAL A 690 42.05 99.62 -59.56
CA VAL A 690 43.26 99.31 -60.35
C VAL A 690 43.98 100.61 -60.72
N ALA A 691 43.24 101.64 -61.13
CA ALA A 691 43.81 102.97 -61.40
C ALA A 691 44.42 103.61 -60.14
N ALA A 692 43.80 103.45 -58.97
CA ALA A 692 44.35 103.96 -57.71
C ALA A 692 45.62 103.21 -57.28
N VAL A 693 45.70 101.89 -57.51
CA VAL A 693 46.91 101.09 -57.23
C VAL A 693 48.03 101.41 -58.24
N GLU A 694 47.72 101.75 -59.50
CA GLU A 694 48.70 102.32 -60.43
C GLU A 694 49.25 103.65 -59.90
N ASP A 695 48.39 104.56 -59.44
CA ASP A 695 48.81 105.83 -58.84
C ASP A 695 49.66 105.61 -57.56
N ASP A 696 49.26 104.68 -56.69
CA ASP A 696 50.06 104.32 -55.51
C ASP A 696 51.39 103.65 -55.91
N LEU A 697 51.45 102.85 -56.97
CA LEU A 697 52.70 102.27 -57.48
C LEU A 697 53.66 103.34 -58.00
N THR A 698 53.15 104.38 -58.68
CA THR A 698 53.99 105.53 -59.06
C THR A 698 54.50 106.28 -57.83
N THR A 699 53.69 106.35 -56.77
CA THR A 699 54.09 106.94 -55.49
C THR A 699 55.13 106.06 -54.78
N VAL A 700 55.00 104.73 -54.82
CA VAL A 700 55.99 103.79 -54.29
C VAL A 700 57.29 103.84 -55.10
N GLU A 701 57.25 104.02 -56.42
CA GLU A 701 58.45 104.26 -57.22
C GLU A 701 59.20 105.51 -56.75
N THR A 702 58.50 106.59 -56.43
CA THR A 702 59.12 107.78 -55.85
C THR A 702 59.67 107.54 -54.45
N VAL A 703 58.95 106.79 -53.60
CA VAL A 703 59.42 106.45 -52.25
C VAL A 703 60.61 105.49 -52.29
N VAL A 704 60.71 104.56 -53.25
CA VAL A 704 61.87 103.67 -53.41
C VAL A 704 63.11 104.45 -53.85
N ALA A 705 62.94 105.48 -54.70
CA ALA A 705 64.03 106.40 -55.02
C ALA A 705 64.51 107.16 -53.78
N ASP A 706 63.57 107.65 -52.95
CA ASP A 706 63.90 108.29 -51.67
C ASP A 706 64.49 107.29 -50.64
N LEU A 707 64.07 106.02 -50.69
CA LEU A 707 64.56 104.95 -49.80
C LEU A 707 65.96 104.46 -50.21
N GLU A 708 66.35 104.52 -51.49
CA GLU A 708 67.74 104.31 -51.91
C GLU A 708 68.67 105.36 -51.27
N ASP A 709 68.21 106.60 -51.19
CA ASP A 709 68.91 107.68 -50.51
C ASP A 709 68.95 107.46 -48.98
N ASP A 710 67.84 106.99 -48.36
CA ASP A 710 67.79 106.67 -46.93
C ASP A 710 68.58 105.39 -46.55
N VAL A 711 68.65 104.36 -47.40
CA VAL A 711 69.44 103.14 -47.17
C VAL A 711 70.93 103.42 -47.15
N SER A 712 71.38 104.40 -47.95
CA SER A 712 72.76 104.90 -47.86
C SER A 712 73.06 105.54 -46.50
N ALA A 713 72.05 106.15 -45.84
CA ALA A 713 72.16 106.70 -44.49
C ALA A 713 71.97 105.65 -43.38
N VAL A 714 71.16 104.61 -43.62
CA VAL A 714 70.94 103.49 -42.67
C VAL A 714 72.14 102.54 -42.58
N SER A 715 72.95 102.41 -43.63
CA SER A 715 74.19 101.64 -43.56
C SER A 715 75.18 102.20 -42.51
N GLU A 716 75.18 103.53 -42.30
CA GLU A 716 75.94 104.19 -41.22
C GLU A 716 75.31 103.98 -39.82
N THR A 717 74.01 103.69 -39.74
CA THR A 717 73.32 103.44 -38.45
C THR A 717 73.34 101.96 -38.04
N VAL A 718 73.56 101.03 -38.98
CA VAL A 718 73.77 99.59 -38.71
C VAL A 718 75.12 99.33 -38.03
N GLU A 719 76.14 100.13 -38.31
CA GLU A 719 77.48 100.06 -37.65
C GLU A 719 77.44 100.48 -36.17
N THR A 720 76.35 101.10 -35.71
CA THR A 720 76.16 101.54 -34.30
C THR A 720 75.02 100.84 -33.58
N LEU A 721 74.21 100.04 -34.28
CA LEU A 721 73.15 99.20 -33.72
C LEU A 721 73.57 97.73 -33.50
N GLU A 722 74.82 97.38 -33.81
CA GLU A 722 75.53 96.24 -33.19
C GLU A 722 75.72 96.42 -31.68
N GLU A 723 75.38 97.59 -31.10
CA GLU A 723 75.45 97.89 -29.66
C GLU A 723 74.10 97.74 -28.90
N ARG A 724 73.05 97.14 -29.48
CA ARG A 724 71.74 96.97 -28.81
C ARG A 724 71.11 95.58 -28.93
N THR A 725 71.85 94.57 -28.49
CA THR A 725 71.35 93.20 -28.24
C THR A 725 70.26 93.15 -27.15
N ALA A 726 69.25 92.27 -27.38
CA ALA A 726 68.15 91.74 -26.52
C ALA A 726 66.79 92.49 -26.58
N PRO A 727 65.60 91.82 -26.61
CA PRO A 727 65.17 90.66 -25.78
C PRO A 727 64.59 89.44 -26.57
N VAL A 728 64.44 88.20 -26.05
CA VAL A 728 63.53 87.62 -25.01
C VAL A 728 62.04 87.57 -25.42
N GLU A 729 61.69 86.78 -26.44
CA GLU A 729 60.32 86.24 -26.64
C GLU A 729 60.30 84.70 -26.78
N ALA A 730 61.43 84.05 -27.07
CA ALA A 730 61.50 82.58 -27.18
C ALA A 730 61.52 81.82 -25.83
N VAL A 731 61.27 82.51 -24.70
CA VAL A 731 61.20 81.88 -23.36
C VAL A 731 59.75 81.77 -22.87
N GLU A 732 58.85 82.68 -23.29
CA GLU A 732 57.43 82.64 -22.89
C GLU A 732 56.65 81.56 -23.68
N ASP A 733 56.98 81.35 -24.96
CA ASP A 733 56.40 80.24 -25.74
C ASP A 733 56.83 78.86 -25.18
N LEU A 734 58.05 78.77 -24.64
CA LEU A 734 58.55 77.53 -24.05
C LEU A 734 57.96 77.24 -22.66
N GLU A 735 57.52 78.27 -21.92
CA GLU A 735 56.81 78.12 -20.64
C GLU A 735 55.39 77.57 -20.89
N THR A 736 54.71 78.08 -21.93
CA THR A 736 53.36 77.61 -22.30
C THR A 736 53.35 76.16 -22.81
N ASP A 737 54.36 75.77 -23.60
CA ASP A 737 54.51 74.38 -24.03
C ASP A 737 54.86 73.44 -22.87
N LEU A 738 55.54 73.94 -21.82
CA LEU A 738 55.89 73.14 -20.64
C LEU A 738 54.67 72.91 -19.72
N ASP A 739 53.80 73.91 -19.57
CA ASP A 739 52.54 73.78 -18.83
C ASP A 739 51.61 72.73 -19.49
N GLY A 740 51.54 72.71 -20.82
CA GLY A 740 50.76 71.69 -21.54
C GLY A 740 51.32 70.27 -21.38
N VAL A 741 52.64 70.14 -21.25
CA VAL A 741 53.28 68.84 -20.96
C VAL A 741 53.02 68.39 -19.52
N ASP A 742 52.93 69.32 -18.55
CA ASP A 742 52.56 69.00 -17.17
C ASP A 742 51.09 68.53 -17.09
N ASP A 743 50.15 69.17 -17.79
CA ASP A 743 48.75 68.73 -17.87
C ASP A 743 48.61 67.32 -18.48
N ASP A 744 49.40 67.02 -19.53
CA ASP A 744 49.45 65.68 -20.13
C ASP A 744 50.07 64.63 -19.18
N ILE A 745 51.06 65.02 -18.36
CA ILE A 745 51.67 64.15 -17.34
C ILE A 745 50.66 63.85 -16.22
N ASP A 746 49.85 64.82 -15.80
CA ASP A 746 48.82 64.61 -14.78
C ASP A 746 47.72 63.66 -15.29
N SER A 747 47.24 63.86 -16.53
CA SER A 747 46.28 62.95 -17.18
C SER A 747 46.81 61.52 -17.34
N LEU A 748 48.10 61.38 -17.67
CA LEU A 748 48.75 60.09 -17.75
C LEU A 748 48.90 59.44 -16.36
N THR A 749 49.16 60.24 -15.32
CA THR A 749 49.26 59.77 -13.94
C THR A 749 47.92 59.22 -13.44
N ASP A 750 46.81 59.90 -13.74
CA ASP A 750 45.47 59.42 -13.43
C ASP A 750 45.13 58.13 -14.19
N SER A 751 45.53 58.04 -15.45
CA SER A 751 45.34 56.83 -16.27
C SER A 751 46.15 55.64 -15.72
N VAL A 752 47.36 55.88 -15.23
CA VAL A 752 48.19 54.85 -14.57
C VAL A 752 47.54 54.42 -13.26
N ARG A 753 47.05 55.35 -12.43
CA ARG A 753 46.35 55.04 -11.18
C ARG A 753 45.11 54.18 -11.41
N ALA A 754 44.32 54.50 -12.43
CA ALA A 754 43.16 53.71 -12.82
C ALA A 754 43.55 52.31 -13.36
N LEU A 755 44.70 52.21 -14.03
CA LEU A 755 45.21 50.92 -14.48
C LEU A 755 45.71 50.06 -13.31
N GLU A 756 46.38 50.67 -12.33
CA GLU A 756 46.82 50.01 -11.09
C GLU A 756 45.61 49.47 -10.32
N GLU A 757 44.57 50.27 -10.12
CA GLU A 757 43.33 49.84 -9.44
C GLU A 757 42.64 48.68 -10.16
N ARG A 758 42.60 48.71 -11.50
CA ARG A 758 42.08 47.59 -12.30
C ARG A 758 42.95 46.34 -12.20
N VAL A 759 44.26 46.50 -12.13
CA VAL A 759 45.18 45.36 -12.00
C VAL A 759 45.01 44.71 -10.62
N ASP A 760 44.91 45.51 -9.56
CA ASP A 760 44.66 45.02 -8.20
C ASP A 760 43.33 44.27 -8.13
N GLU A 761 42.27 44.81 -8.73
CA GLU A 761 40.96 44.16 -8.76
C GLU A 761 40.99 42.83 -9.55
N THR A 762 41.70 42.78 -10.69
CA THR A 762 41.90 41.52 -11.42
C THR A 762 42.78 40.52 -10.68
N MET A 763 43.71 40.98 -9.84
CA MET A 763 44.50 40.08 -8.98
C MET A 763 43.64 39.48 -7.89
N ILE A 764 42.77 40.26 -7.24
CA ILE A 764 41.84 39.75 -6.23
C ILE A 764 40.89 38.72 -6.85
N ASP A 765 40.31 39.01 -8.03
CA ASP A 765 39.45 38.05 -8.75
C ASP A 765 40.20 36.76 -9.11
N LEU A 766 41.46 36.88 -9.56
CA LEU A 766 42.27 35.72 -9.92
C LEU A 766 42.70 34.91 -8.70
N GLU A 767 43.00 35.56 -7.57
CA GLU A 767 43.29 34.89 -6.30
C GLU A 767 42.07 34.11 -5.81
N ALA A 768 40.88 34.72 -5.81
CA ALA A 768 39.65 34.05 -5.44
C ALA A 768 39.35 32.84 -6.34
N ARG A 769 39.51 32.99 -7.65
CA ARG A 769 39.32 31.88 -8.61
C ARG A 769 40.35 30.77 -8.48
N LEU A 770 41.58 31.09 -8.08
CA LEU A 770 42.61 30.08 -7.83
C LEU A 770 42.36 29.34 -6.52
N GLU A 771 41.82 30.03 -5.50
CA GLU A 771 41.41 29.41 -4.24
C GLU A 771 40.25 28.43 -4.47
N ASP A 772 39.21 28.88 -5.18
CA ASP A 772 38.05 28.07 -5.56
C ASP A 772 38.43 26.84 -6.42
N ALA A 773 39.31 27.03 -7.40
CA ALA A 773 39.83 25.94 -8.20
C ALA A 773 40.72 24.97 -7.39
N THR A 774 41.42 25.46 -6.35
CA THR A 774 42.24 24.61 -5.48
C THR A 774 41.35 23.77 -4.58
N GLU A 775 40.28 24.36 -4.03
CA GLU A 775 39.28 23.66 -3.23
C GLU A 775 38.57 22.58 -4.05
N THR A 776 38.12 22.92 -5.27
CA THR A 776 37.53 21.94 -6.20
C THR A 776 38.47 20.77 -6.49
N ILE A 777 39.76 21.04 -6.69
CA ILE A 777 40.75 19.98 -6.94
C ILE A 777 40.98 19.12 -5.68
N ASP A 778 40.98 19.72 -4.49
CA ASP A 778 41.13 18.99 -3.22
C ASP A 778 39.94 18.06 -2.97
N ASP A 779 38.73 18.53 -3.27
CA ASP A 779 37.50 17.74 -3.22
C ASP A 779 37.53 16.59 -4.23
N GLU A 780 37.92 16.86 -5.49
CA GLU A 780 38.08 15.82 -6.52
C GLU A 780 39.12 14.77 -6.11
N VAL A 781 40.25 15.19 -5.53
CA VAL A 781 41.30 14.29 -5.04
C VAL A 781 40.77 13.43 -3.89
N THR A 782 40.07 14.03 -2.93
CA THR A 782 39.45 13.31 -1.80
C THR A 782 38.44 12.29 -2.29
N ALA A 783 37.59 12.66 -3.25
CA ALA A 783 36.63 11.75 -3.87
C ALA A 783 37.33 10.61 -4.62
N LEU A 784 38.45 10.90 -5.29
CA LEU A 784 39.26 9.89 -5.98
C LEU A 784 39.93 8.94 -4.98
N GLU A 785 40.38 9.44 -3.83
CA GLU A 785 40.95 8.66 -2.74
C GLU A 785 39.90 7.71 -2.14
N CYS A 786 38.70 8.19 -1.82
CA CYS A 786 37.59 7.35 -1.35
C CYS A 786 37.22 6.27 -2.37
N ARG A 787 37.17 6.63 -3.67
CA ARG A 787 36.86 5.67 -4.74
C ARG A 787 37.95 4.61 -4.88
N LEU A 788 39.22 5.01 -4.75
CA LEU A 788 40.35 4.10 -4.82
C LEU A 788 40.36 3.17 -3.61
N GLU A 789 40.10 3.68 -2.41
CA GLU A 789 40.01 2.88 -1.18
C GLU A 789 38.92 1.81 -1.32
N ARG A 790 37.71 2.20 -1.74
CA ARG A 790 36.61 1.26 -1.98
C ARG A 790 36.95 0.19 -3.03
N THR A 791 37.61 0.59 -4.13
CA THR A 791 38.01 -0.36 -5.19
C THR A 791 39.09 -1.32 -4.71
N VAL A 792 40.03 -0.84 -3.90
CA VAL A 792 41.10 -1.66 -3.32
C VAL A 792 40.53 -2.62 -2.29
N GLU A 793 39.60 -2.17 -1.45
CA GLU A 793 38.90 -3.00 -0.47
C GLU A 793 38.09 -4.11 -1.16
N GLU A 794 37.27 -3.76 -2.15
CA GLU A 794 36.50 -4.72 -2.97
C GLU A 794 37.43 -5.73 -3.67
N SER A 795 38.57 -5.28 -4.19
CA SER A 795 39.57 -6.18 -4.80
C SER A 795 40.26 -7.10 -3.78
N VAL A 796 40.43 -6.64 -2.54
CA VAL A 796 41.02 -7.43 -1.44
C VAL A 796 40.01 -8.46 -0.95
N ASP A 797 38.74 -8.10 -0.84
CA ASP A 797 37.66 -9.01 -0.45
C ASP A 797 37.41 -10.08 -1.51
N ASP A 798 37.40 -9.71 -2.80
CA ASP A 798 37.37 -10.67 -3.91
C ASP A 798 38.57 -11.63 -3.87
N LEU A 799 39.76 -11.10 -3.56
CA LEU A 799 40.97 -11.90 -3.46
C LEU A 799 40.94 -12.81 -2.23
N ALA A 800 40.38 -12.36 -1.10
CA ALA A 800 40.18 -13.17 0.09
C ALA A 800 39.18 -14.30 -0.18
N ALA A 801 38.05 -14.00 -0.81
CA ALA A 801 37.05 -14.99 -1.17
C ALA A 801 37.59 -16.00 -2.21
N THR A 802 38.47 -15.60 -3.12
CA THR A 802 39.13 -16.55 -4.04
C THR A 802 40.19 -17.39 -3.34
N LEU A 803 40.88 -16.85 -2.34
CA LEU A 803 41.81 -17.59 -1.50
C LEU A 803 41.08 -18.63 -0.65
N ASP A 804 39.96 -18.29 -0.02
CA ASP A 804 39.15 -19.22 0.79
C ASP A 804 38.65 -20.38 -0.05
N ARG A 805 38.11 -20.11 -1.25
CA ARG A 805 37.70 -21.18 -2.19
C ARG A 805 38.88 -22.07 -2.62
N ALA A 806 40.09 -21.51 -2.72
CA ALA A 806 41.28 -22.28 -3.02
C ALA A 806 41.76 -23.13 -1.83
N ASP A 807 41.60 -22.62 -0.60
CA ASP A 807 41.91 -23.34 0.63
C ASP A 807 40.91 -24.49 0.83
N ASP A 808 39.62 -24.25 0.66
CA ASP A 808 38.56 -25.27 0.65
C ASP A 808 38.83 -26.35 -0.40
N SER A 809 39.22 -25.95 -1.61
CA SER A 809 39.58 -26.89 -2.68
C SER A 809 40.81 -27.72 -2.31
N THR A 810 41.79 -27.12 -1.63
CA THR A 810 43.01 -27.79 -1.19
C THR A 810 42.71 -28.75 -0.03
N GLU A 811 41.85 -28.37 0.91
CA GLU A 811 41.39 -29.20 2.02
C GLU A 811 40.58 -30.40 1.51
N ALA A 812 39.68 -30.18 0.54
CA ALA A 812 38.96 -31.25 -0.14
C ALA A 812 39.92 -32.22 -0.86
N GLN A 813 40.95 -31.71 -1.52
CA GLN A 813 41.99 -32.54 -2.13
C GLN A 813 42.81 -33.32 -1.10
N LEU A 814 43.13 -32.71 0.04
CA LEU A 814 43.86 -33.37 1.13
C LEU A 814 43.02 -34.48 1.76
N SER A 815 41.74 -34.23 2.04
CA SER A 815 40.80 -35.25 2.53
C SER A 815 40.66 -36.40 1.53
N ALA A 816 40.52 -36.11 0.23
CA ALA A 816 40.49 -37.15 -0.79
C ALA A 816 41.80 -37.95 -0.86
N ILE A 817 42.95 -37.31 -0.67
CA ILE A 817 44.25 -38.01 -0.58
C ILE A 817 44.32 -38.86 0.69
N GLU A 818 43.86 -38.36 1.83
CA GLU A 818 43.86 -39.08 3.10
C GLU A 818 42.97 -40.33 3.02
N THR A 819 41.76 -40.21 2.47
CA THR A 819 40.90 -41.37 2.18
C THR A 819 41.59 -42.36 1.27
N ARG A 820 42.22 -41.90 0.19
CA ARG A 820 42.97 -42.80 -0.72
C ARG A 820 44.16 -43.46 -0.04
N VAL A 821 44.84 -42.79 0.90
CA VAL A 821 45.92 -43.37 1.69
C VAL A 821 45.38 -44.41 2.66
N SER A 822 44.25 -44.15 3.32
CA SER A 822 43.55 -45.11 4.18
C SER A 822 43.09 -46.35 3.41
N ASP A 823 42.54 -46.16 2.22
CA ASP A 823 42.15 -47.26 1.32
C ASP A 823 43.38 -48.05 0.87
N LEU A 824 44.48 -47.37 0.56
CA LEU A 824 45.73 -48.01 0.17
C LEU A 824 46.38 -48.76 1.34
N GLU A 825 46.31 -48.23 2.56
CA GLU A 825 46.78 -48.90 3.78
C GLU A 825 45.95 -50.15 4.05
N SER A 826 44.63 -50.08 3.89
CA SER A 826 43.71 -51.22 4.00
C SER A 826 44.00 -52.27 2.91
N ALA A 827 44.29 -51.84 1.69
CA ALA A 827 44.67 -52.73 0.59
C ALA A 827 46.02 -53.40 0.87
N ILE A 828 47.01 -52.68 1.42
CA ILE A 828 48.31 -53.25 1.81
C ILE A 828 48.18 -54.22 2.99
N GLU A 829 47.31 -53.94 3.97
CA GLU A 829 47.02 -54.90 5.04
C GLU A 829 46.34 -56.16 4.50
N THR A 830 45.43 -56.02 3.54
CA THR A 830 44.78 -57.16 2.87
C THR A 830 45.79 -57.96 2.06
N ASP A 831 46.60 -57.32 1.21
CA ASP A 831 47.68 -57.98 0.45
C ASP A 831 48.70 -58.63 1.39
N ARG A 832 49.04 -58.02 2.54
CA ARG A 832 49.90 -58.67 3.55
C ARG A 832 49.24 -59.87 4.19
N ALA A 833 47.94 -59.81 4.48
CA ALA A 833 47.21 -60.95 5.04
C ALA A 833 47.17 -62.10 4.02
N ASP A 834 46.90 -61.80 2.76
CA ASP A 834 46.89 -62.76 1.66
C ASP A 834 48.28 -63.33 1.37
N ASP A 835 49.34 -62.51 1.40
CA ASP A 835 50.73 -62.98 1.28
C ASP A 835 51.16 -63.82 2.49
N PHE A 836 50.71 -63.51 3.71
CA PHE A 836 50.98 -64.35 4.89
C PHE A 836 50.23 -65.68 4.85
N GLU A 837 49.01 -65.69 4.31
CA GLU A 837 48.20 -66.90 4.06
C GLU A 837 48.84 -67.78 2.96
N ALA A 838 49.33 -67.14 1.88
CA ALA A 838 50.09 -67.79 0.82
C ALA A 838 51.40 -68.38 1.38
N ILE A 839 52.20 -67.62 2.14
CA ILE A 839 53.44 -68.12 2.75
C ILE A 839 53.18 -69.23 3.78
N ARG A 840 52.04 -69.21 4.48
CA ARG A 840 51.64 -70.28 5.41
C ARG A 840 51.32 -71.58 4.66
N THR A 841 50.60 -71.45 3.55
CA THR A 841 50.31 -72.56 2.63
C THR A 841 51.60 -73.02 1.93
N ASP A 842 52.54 -72.10 1.70
CA ASP A 842 53.89 -72.36 1.26
C ASP A 842 54.64 -73.29 2.22
N LEU A 843 54.68 -72.91 3.49
CA LEU A 843 55.39 -73.63 4.52
C LEU A 843 54.83 -75.05 4.76
N GLU A 844 53.51 -75.23 4.70
CA GLU A 844 52.87 -76.56 4.84
C GLU A 844 53.26 -77.51 3.68
N THR A 845 53.40 -77.01 2.46
CA THR A 845 53.78 -77.86 1.31
C THR A 845 55.25 -78.29 1.35
N VAL A 846 56.15 -77.42 1.86
CA VAL A 846 57.54 -77.82 2.13
C VAL A 846 57.65 -78.80 3.31
N GLN A 847 56.78 -78.68 4.31
CA GLN A 847 56.74 -79.62 5.44
C GLN A 847 56.32 -81.03 4.97
N ASP A 848 55.38 -81.13 4.02
CA ASP A 848 54.98 -82.39 3.39
C ASP A 848 56.04 -82.97 2.42
N GLN A 849 56.85 -82.13 1.76
CA GLN A 849 57.96 -82.59 0.90
C GLN A 849 59.17 -83.14 1.70
N ILE A 850 59.24 -82.92 3.01
CA ILE A 850 60.37 -83.36 3.85
C ILE A 850 60.17 -84.78 4.45
N GLU A 851 58.93 -85.28 4.59
CA GLU A 851 58.69 -86.59 5.23
C GLU A 851 58.54 -87.78 4.26
N THR A 852 58.43 -87.54 2.94
CA THR A 852 58.34 -88.61 1.92
C THR A 852 59.61 -88.68 1.06
N ASP A 853 60.53 -89.60 1.45
CA ASP A 853 61.69 -90.17 0.74
C ASP A 853 63.14 -89.84 1.20
N ALA A 854 63.65 -90.79 2.01
CA ALA A 854 64.95 -91.48 1.93
C ALA A 854 66.30 -90.71 1.79
N ALA A 855 67.09 -90.79 2.86
CA ALA A 855 68.55 -90.60 2.97
C ALA A 855 69.41 -91.38 1.92
N PRO A 856 70.75 -91.13 1.78
CA PRO A 856 71.59 -89.97 2.17
C PRO A 856 72.52 -89.41 1.04
N ALA A 857 73.28 -88.35 1.40
CA ALA A 857 74.52 -87.79 0.80
C ALA A 857 74.33 -86.79 -0.37
N LEU A 858 74.83 -85.54 -0.38
CA LEU A 858 75.88 -84.82 0.37
C LEU A 858 75.60 -83.28 0.25
N GLY A 859 76.07 -82.49 1.24
CA GLY A 859 75.81 -81.05 1.46
C GLY A 859 76.17 -80.09 0.31
N THR A 860 75.71 -78.84 0.31
CA THR A 860 75.71 -77.85 1.42
C THR A 860 74.80 -76.65 1.06
N GLN A 861 74.02 -76.14 2.03
CA GLN A 861 73.53 -74.75 2.23
C GLN A 861 72.63 -74.14 1.12
N LEU A 862 71.47 -73.51 1.34
CA LEU A 862 70.86 -72.87 2.52
C LEU A 862 69.36 -72.58 2.20
N ALA A 863 68.46 -73.05 3.07
CA ALA A 863 67.07 -72.62 3.40
C ALA A 863 66.18 -71.96 2.30
N ALA A 864 65.16 -72.65 1.76
CA ALA A 864 63.79 -72.89 2.32
C ALA A 864 62.86 -71.67 2.13
N GLY A 865 61.63 -71.76 1.62
CA GLY A 865 60.75 -72.85 1.18
C GLY A 865 59.49 -72.21 0.55
N GLY A 866 58.80 -72.94 -0.33
CA GLY A 866 57.55 -72.55 -1.00
C GLY A 866 56.46 -73.64 -0.87
N GLY A 867 55.29 -73.42 -1.47
CA GLY A 867 54.06 -74.22 -1.45
C GLY A 867 52.76 -73.39 -1.62
N GLY A 868 51.61 -74.02 -1.59
CA GLY A 868 50.41 -73.62 -2.34
C GLY A 868 49.81 -72.22 -2.14
N ALA A 869 48.77 -71.84 -2.85
CA ALA A 869 47.92 -72.54 -3.81
C ALA A 869 47.24 -71.40 -4.60
N GLY A 870 47.11 -71.46 -5.92
CA GLY A 870 46.15 -72.33 -6.61
C GLY A 870 45.22 -71.43 -7.44
N VAL A 871 44.53 -72.04 -8.40
CA VAL A 871 43.37 -71.49 -9.15
C VAL A 871 43.67 -70.79 -10.50
N VAL A 872 43.35 -71.56 -11.57
CA VAL A 872 42.48 -71.23 -12.72
C VAL A 872 42.86 -69.98 -13.53
N ALA A 873 43.41 -70.16 -14.73
CA ALA A 873 42.71 -70.20 -16.03
C ALA A 873 42.17 -68.84 -16.52
N GLY A 874 42.34 -68.57 -17.82
CA GLY A 874 41.63 -67.46 -18.46
C GLY A 874 42.33 -66.89 -19.68
N SER A 875 42.07 -67.50 -20.82
CA SER A 875 42.38 -67.06 -22.17
C SER A 875 41.88 -65.64 -22.51
N VAL A 876 42.70 -64.92 -23.30
CA VAL A 876 42.35 -64.06 -24.47
C VAL A 876 40.85 -63.77 -24.67
N ALA A 877 40.44 -62.50 -24.55
CA ALA A 877 39.74 -61.69 -25.58
C ALA A 877 38.95 -60.50 -24.99
N ALA A 878 39.33 -59.29 -25.43
CA ALA A 878 38.50 -58.22 -26.03
C ALA A 878 37.25 -57.61 -25.33
N LEU A 879 37.23 -56.25 -25.39
CA LEU A 879 36.08 -55.29 -25.34
C LEU A 879 35.44 -55.14 -23.94
N THR A 880 35.14 -53.96 -23.37
CA THR A 880 34.96 -52.56 -23.83
C THR A 880 34.75 -51.71 -22.56
N GLY A 881 35.25 -50.46 -22.56
CA GLY A 881 34.90 -49.40 -21.58
C GLY A 881 35.49 -49.60 -20.18
N GLU A 882 35.83 -48.60 -19.39
CA GLU A 882 35.85 -47.14 -19.49
C GLU A 882 36.64 -46.64 -18.26
N ALA A 883 37.00 -45.35 -18.23
CA ALA A 883 37.36 -44.60 -17.01
C ALA A 883 38.69 -45.03 -16.29
N THR A 884 39.82 -44.37 -16.58
CA THR A 884 40.32 -43.12 -15.94
C THR A 884 40.98 -43.34 -14.57
N VAL A 885 42.07 -42.57 -14.39
CA VAL A 885 42.81 -42.33 -13.15
C VAL A 885 43.76 -43.48 -12.75
N GLY A 886 45.07 -43.36 -12.85
CA GLY A 886 45.89 -42.18 -12.62
C GLY A 886 46.67 -42.41 -11.35
N ILE A 887 47.89 -42.92 -11.46
CA ILE A 887 48.90 -42.73 -10.43
C ILE A 887 50.15 -42.19 -11.09
N ALA A 888 50.42 -40.96 -10.68
CA ALA A 888 51.62 -40.17 -10.86
C ALA A 888 52.88 -40.99 -11.14
N ALA A 889 53.61 -40.59 -12.19
CA ALA A 889 54.87 -39.89 -12.00
C ALA A 889 55.56 -39.53 -13.32
N VAL A 890 55.76 -38.22 -13.48
CA VAL A 890 57.03 -37.61 -13.92
C VAL A 890 57.27 -37.52 -15.44
N VAL A 891 56.99 -36.32 -15.93
CA VAL A 891 57.82 -35.64 -16.92
C VAL A 891 59.24 -35.50 -16.36
N VAL A 892 60.19 -36.20 -16.97
CA VAL A 892 61.50 -35.62 -17.26
C VAL A 892 61.83 -35.94 -18.71
N GLY A 893 62.32 -34.93 -19.42
CA GLY A 893 63.24 -35.18 -20.52
C GLY A 893 62.60 -35.38 -21.88
N VAL A 894 62.45 -34.24 -22.56
CA VAL A 894 63.06 -33.98 -23.87
C VAL A 894 64.10 -35.04 -24.26
N VAL A 895 64.14 -35.37 -25.56
CA VAL A 895 65.03 -36.34 -26.22
C VAL A 895 64.37 -37.71 -26.34
N LEU A 896 63.54 -37.87 -27.37
CA LEU A 896 63.85 -38.73 -28.52
C LEU A 896 62.62 -38.88 -29.40
N ILE A 897 62.69 -38.24 -30.57
CA ILE A 897 62.48 -38.92 -31.85
C ILE A 897 61.03 -39.42 -32.03
N ALA A 898 60.12 -38.63 -32.63
CA ALA A 898 60.34 -37.95 -33.90
C ALA A 898 61.21 -38.78 -34.85
N ALA A 899 60.83 -40.04 -35.10
CA ALA A 899 61.10 -40.73 -36.33
C ALA A 899 60.29 -42.03 -36.39
N VAL A 900 59.31 -42.01 -37.30
CA VAL A 900 58.98 -43.15 -38.15
C VAL A 900 58.18 -44.22 -37.39
N ILE A 901 56.86 -44.15 -37.46
CA ILE A 901 56.05 -44.66 -38.59
C ILE A 901 54.70 -43.88 -38.54
N VAL A 902 54.18 -43.15 -39.53
CA VAL A 902 54.20 -43.35 -41.00
C VAL A 902 54.48 -44.79 -41.36
N ARG A 903 53.41 -45.59 -41.34
CA ARG A 903 53.08 -46.56 -42.38
C ARG A 903 51.56 -46.68 -42.40
N GLU A 904 51.04 -46.32 -43.57
CA GLU A 904 49.91 -46.98 -44.21
C GLU A 904 48.60 -46.80 -43.44
N HIS A 905 47.79 -45.77 -43.70
CA HIS A 905 47.32 -45.37 -45.04
C HIS A 905 46.94 -46.60 -45.90
N SER A 906 45.76 -47.13 -45.62
CA SER A 906 44.73 -47.41 -46.62
C SER A 906 43.39 -46.89 -46.10
#